data_AF-A0A9J6BRX1-F1
#
_entry.id   AF-A0A9J6BRX1-F1
#
_cell.length_a   1.000
_cell.length_b   1.000
_cell.length_c   1.000
_cell.angle_alpha   90.00
_cell.angle_beta   90.00
_cell.angle_gamma   90.00
#
_symmetry.space_group_name_H-M   'P 1'
#
loop_
_entity.id
_entity.type
_entity.pdbx_description
1 polymer ?
#
loop_
_entity_poly.entity_id
_entity_poly.type
_entity_poly.pdbx_seq_one_letter_code
_entity_poly.pdbx_strand_id
1 'polypeptide(L)'
;MDDSKITKAEYIISQLNVQSAKKLCFLVAFFFILYHSIIHWRYGNDSCKWLLQDLGRFKGDLRESTKGDLKWQPFGCMLHKYTHQDTRRCNKLIAFLGKENNFLFIGDSRLKNLYDSFINHFEQSKGTGENESTNNHAFEFEDFKLRLRVNYIAANDLKVMLNHFESLADAVDPPSVVIASSKFINLSPKDKSDNFTKELEKSFIKQISLLISPIDMLVRKQTKVLWKLQDPIDDNLNERLPEWKDITNSDIEHYNTLISDTLKYSNVQIWRSSTQIAYGLIDEMENGVKLGPVALNHDIQILLNIYCNDNMNYNDGTCCSTSENYTMLQIITYSVFLVCSILMIALKLKKIYAKLRGKTLYMPLQQQDTNQPVIIQENKLSTAIEALGMLGIIMSYFFLCDRTSFFMKENKYYSEFSFWVPVFWLSGFGLFFTEDSKFTRVLHRDQTDELKGFMIIVVLVYFMTGATVIPIYFLSKVFISTFLFLIGYQHFSYFWLTGNNSLVRYMNVMFKLNFMTIILCFAMNRPYQFYFFAPLVSFWFSITYITFSLPPFISAQTVENNSIHYLYLVIKFICLLSVITILYMSEVFFERIFLMRPWRALFVSTDDLMNEWWYRFKLDRYSTAYGMIFASMCIAAQKFNIFDDSNHGNLFSRRISLSSTLLAITGIVFYTIFTFFCKNKQDCEEIHSYVVFIPIISFIILRNISGVLRTRFSTFFSWFGKISLELFICMHHIWLAADRHGVLVLLPGFPTLNIILTSTIFVCISHEVHRITQILVSFAVTDNWKLALRNLIIFLIILVKIDQNF
;
A
#
# COMPACT_ATOMS: atom_id res chain seq x y z
N MET A 1 40.05 -36.66 9.68
CA MET A 1 39.34 -35.57 10.38
C MET A 1 38.03 -36.18 10.84
N ASP A 2 37.90 -36.39 12.14
CA ASP A 2 36.80 -37.15 12.74
C ASP A 2 35.42 -36.56 12.41
N ASP A 3 34.55 -37.41 11.87
CA ASP A 3 33.10 -37.21 11.82
C ASP A 3 32.56 -37.23 13.25
N SER A 4 32.62 -36.09 13.95
CA SER A 4 31.82 -35.90 15.15
C SER A 4 30.35 -35.95 14.73
N LYS A 5 29.61 -36.91 15.31
CA LYS A 5 28.16 -37.05 15.11
C LYS A 5 27.48 -35.76 15.57
N ILE A 6 27.26 -34.84 14.63
CA ILE A 6 26.47 -33.61 14.82
C ILE A 6 25.15 -34.04 15.46
N THR A 7 24.83 -33.47 16.62
CA THR A 7 23.59 -33.80 17.32
C THR A 7 22.39 -33.44 16.46
N LYS A 8 21.25 -34.13 16.61
CA LYS A 8 20.02 -33.77 15.86
C LYS A 8 19.66 -32.29 16.02
N ALA A 9 19.92 -31.71 17.19
CA ALA A 9 19.70 -30.29 17.47
C ALA A 9 20.64 -29.38 16.66
N GLU A 10 21.95 -29.64 16.66
CA GLU A 10 22.91 -28.88 15.84
C GLU A 10 22.64 -29.03 14.34
N TYR A 11 22.20 -30.22 13.89
CA TYR A 11 21.76 -30.41 12.51
C TYR A 11 20.55 -29.53 12.21
N ILE A 12 19.52 -29.52 13.05
CA ILE A 12 18.34 -28.65 12.86
C ILE A 12 18.74 -27.17 12.86
N ILE A 13 19.59 -26.74 13.80
CA ILE A 13 20.10 -25.36 13.87
C ILE A 13 20.88 -25.00 12.59
N SER A 14 21.69 -25.93 12.05
CA SER A 14 22.41 -25.71 10.79
C SER A 14 21.48 -25.54 9.58
N GLN A 15 20.27 -26.13 9.63
CA GLN A 15 19.25 -25.97 8.61
C GLN A 15 18.44 -24.67 8.77
N LEU A 16 18.41 -24.05 9.95
CA LEU A 16 17.78 -22.75 10.21
C LEU A 16 18.64 -21.59 9.69
N ASN A 17 18.73 -21.49 8.36
CA ASN A 17 19.48 -20.45 7.67
C ASN A 17 18.59 -19.67 6.70
N VAL A 18 19.10 -18.51 6.25
CA VAL A 18 18.39 -17.61 5.31
C VAL A 18 18.03 -18.33 4.00
N GLN A 19 18.84 -19.29 3.53
CA GLN A 19 18.56 -20.02 2.29
C GLN A 19 17.37 -20.98 2.46
N SER A 20 17.29 -21.68 3.58
CA SER A 20 16.15 -22.54 3.94
C SER A 20 14.88 -21.72 4.11
N ALA A 21 14.97 -20.56 4.79
CA ALA A 21 13.85 -19.63 4.93
C ALA A 21 13.31 -19.18 3.56
N LYS A 22 14.20 -18.80 2.62
CA LYS A 22 13.80 -18.42 1.26
C LYS A 22 13.13 -19.55 0.48
N LYS A 23 13.63 -20.79 0.61
CA LYS A 23 12.99 -21.96 -0.01
C LYS A 23 11.60 -22.21 0.56
N LEU A 24 11.44 -22.11 1.88
CA LEU A 24 10.16 -22.22 2.55
C LEU A 24 9.20 -21.10 2.08
N CYS A 25 9.65 -19.85 2.08
CA CYS A 25 8.91 -18.70 1.55
C CYS A 25 8.42 -18.94 0.12
N PHE A 26 9.27 -19.49 -0.76
CA PHE A 26 8.90 -19.83 -2.13
C PHE A 26 7.82 -20.93 -2.19
N LEU A 27 7.97 -22.01 -1.41
CA LEU A 27 6.98 -23.09 -1.35
C LEU A 27 5.62 -22.60 -0.83
N VAL A 28 5.64 -21.76 0.20
CA VAL A 28 4.44 -21.13 0.78
C VAL A 28 3.75 -20.23 -0.24
N ALA A 29 4.49 -19.34 -0.89
CA ALA A 29 3.93 -18.47 -1.94
C ALA A 29 3.32 -19.30 -3.07
N PHE A 30 4.02 -20.35 -3.53
CA PHE A 30 3.51 -21.26 -4.55
C PHE A 30 2.25 -22.01 -4.11
N PHE A 31 2.18 -22.46 -2.86
CA PHE A 31 0.99 -23.09 -2.30
C PHE A 31 -0.22 -22.14 -2.33
N PHE A 32 -0.06 -20.88 -1.92
CA PHE A 32 -1.17 -19.92 -1.97
C PHE A 32 -1.59 -19.57 -3.39
N ILE A 33 -0.65 -19.53 -4.35
CA ILE A 33 -0.99 -19.41 -5.77
C ILE A 33 -1.85 -20.59 -6.22
N LEU A 34 -1.48 -21.82 -5.89
CA LEU A 34 -2.30 -23.00 -6.23
C LEU A 34 -3.67 -22.97 -5.55
N TYR A 35 -3.71 -22.62 -4.26
CA TYR A 35 -4.94 -22.52 -3.47
C TYR A 35 -5.93 -21.52 -4.05
N HIS A 36 -5.49 -20.28 -4.33
CA HIS A 36 -6.35 -19.26 -4.93
C HIS A 36 -6.74 -19.63 -6.36
N SER A 37 -5.86 -20.29 -7.13
CA SER A 37 -6.22 -20.81 -8.46
C SER A 37 -7.40 -21.79 -8.41
N ILE A 38 -7.43 -22.68 -7.40
CA ILE A 38 -8.54 -23.63 -7.19
C ILE A 38 -9.82 -22.89 -6.79
N ILE A 39 -9.73 -21.86 -5.94
CA ILE A 39 -10.88 -21.02 -5.56
C ILE A 39 -11.48 -20.35 -6.78
N HIS A 40 -10.65 -19.68 -7.60
CA HIS A 40 -11.10 -18.98 -8.81
C HIS A 40 -11.70 -19.94 -9.82
N TRP A 41 -11.14 -21.15 -9.96
CA TRP A 41 -11.70 -22.18 -10.82
C TRP A 41 -13.08 -22.66 -10.36
N ARG A 42 -13.33 -22.73 -9.04
CA ARG A 42 -14.60 -23.22 -8.47
C ARG A 42 -15.68 -22.15 -8.35
N TYR A 43 -15.33 -20.92 -7.98
CA TYR A 43 -16.28 -19.87 -7.62
C TYR A 43 -16.35 -18.70 -8.61
N GLY A 44 -15.42 -18.65 -9.58
CA GLY A 44 -15.24 -17.52 -10.51
C GLY A 44 -14.40 -16.39 -9.91
N ASN A 45 -14.01 -15.44 -10.76
CA ASN A 45 -13.17 -14.28 -10.44
C ASN A 45 -13.96 -12.96 -10.44
N ASP A 46 -15.29 -13.01 -10.27
CA ASP A 46 -16.12 -11.82 -10.28
C ASP A 46 -16.14 -11.17 -8.88
N SER A 47 -15.39 -10.08 -8.72
CA SER A 47 -15.33 -9.32 -7.47
C SER A 47 -16.67 -8.69 -7.10
N CYS A 48 -17.57 -8.48 -8.07
CA CYS A 48 -18.90 -7.96 -7.81
C CYS A 48 -19.81 -8.99 -7.15
N LYS A 49 -19.66 -10.26 -7.52
CA LYS A 49 -20.33 -11.37 -6.84
C LYS A 49 -19.87 -11.51 -5.39
N TRP A 50 -18.58 -11.32 -5.11
CA TRP A 50 -18.05 -11.38 -3.74
C TRP A 50 -18.51 -10.21 -2.87
N LEU A 51 -18.68 -9.02 -3.44
CA LEU A 51 -19.22 -7.85 -2.73
C LEU A 51 -20.63 -8.10 -2.18
N LEU A 52 -21.43 -8.91 -2.88
CA LEU A 52 -22.82 -9.21 -2.52
C LEU A 52 -22.97 -10.39 -1.55
N GLN A 53 -21.90 -11.13 -1.25
CA GLN A 53 -21.93 -12.29 -0.36
C GLN A 53 -22.01 -11.91 1.12
N ASP A 54 -22.39 -12.88 1.96
CA ASP A 54 -22.56 -12.78 3.42
C ASP A 54 -21.24 -12.88 4.22
N LEU A 55 -20.09 -12.89 3.55
CA LEU A 55 -18.78 -13.11 4.17
C LEU A 55 -18.05 -11.82 4.59
N GLY A 56 -18.72 -10.66 4.49
CA GLY A 56 -18.17 -9.38 4.92
C GLY A 56 -18.16 -9.22 6.45
N ARG A 57 -17.46 -8.20 6.95
CA ARG A 57 -17.36 -7.90 8.38
C ARG A 57 -17.19 -6.41 8.65
N PHE A 58 -17.61 -5.96 9.83
CA PHE A 58 -17.21 -4.66 10.34
C PHE A 58 -15.77 -4.69 10.82
N LYS A 59 -15.02 -3.62 10.53
CA LYS A 59 -13.66 -3.42 11.04
C LYS A 59 -13.69 -2.43 12.20
N GLY A 60 -13.32 -2.93 13.38
CA GLY A 60 -13.16 -2.16 14.62
C GLY A 60 -13.94 -2.72 15.78
N ASP A 61 -13.68 -2.23 16.99
CA ASP A 61 -14.44 -2.62 18.17
C ASP A 61 -15.82 -1.93 18.12
N LEU A 62 -16.86 -2.74 17.97
CA LEU A 62 -18.27 -2.31 18.00
C LEU A 62 -18.63 -1.61 19.32
N ARG A 63 -17.87 -1.85 20.40
CA ARG A 63 -18.13 -1.34 21.74
C ARG A 63 -17.47 0.01 22.05
N GLU A 64 -16.40 0.37 21.34
CA GLU A 64 -15.56 1.54 21.62
C GLU A 64 -15.58 2.59 20.49
N SER A 65 -16.01 2.20 19.28
CA SER A 65 -16.17 3.13 18.15
C SER A 65 -17.39 4.02 18.33
N THR A 66 -17.24 5.33 18.14
CA THR A 66 -18.38 6.23 17.95
C THR A 66 -19.23 5.70 16.79
N LYS A 67 -20.54 5.60 16.98
CA LYS A 67 -21.50 4.93 16.09
C LYS A 67 -21.40 5.31 14.60
N GLY A 68 -20.90 6.50 14.27
CA GLY A 68 -20.68 6.97 12.89
C GLY A 68 -19.40 6.51 12.18
N ASP A 69 -18.47 5.82 12.87
CA ASP A 69 -17.14 5.48 12.33
C ASP A 69 -16.99 4.00 11.89
N LEU A 70 -18.05 3.19 12.03
CA LEU A 70 -18.04 1.77 11.68
C LEU A 70 -17.93 1.58 10.16
N LYS A 71 -16.83 0.96 9.72
CA LYS A 71 -16.56 0.68 8.30
C LYS A 71 -16.85 -0.77 7.97
N TRP A 72 -17.76 -0.99 7.02
CA TRP A 72 -18.01 -2.29 6.43
C TRP A 72 -16.87 -2.69 5.49
N GLN A 73 -16.32 -3.89 5.68
CA GLN A 73 -15.34 -4.51 4.80
C GLN A 73 -15.99 -5.69 4.09
N PRO A 74 -16.22 -5.62 2.77
CA PRO A 74 -16.70 -6.78 2.04
C PRO A 74 -15.61 -7.84 1.93
N PHE A 75 -16.05 -9.06 1.60
CA PHE A 75 -15.15 -10.19 1.44
C PHE A 75 -14.31 -10.04 0.17
N GLY A 76 -13.00 -10.11 0.32
CA GLY A 76 -12.07 -10.31 -0.80
C GLY A 76 -11.76 -9.10 -1.67
N CYS A 77 -12.49 -7.98 -1.54
CA CYS A 77 -12.29 -6.78 -2.34
C CYS A 77 -12.39 -5.49 -1.50
N MET A 78 -12.06 -4.35 -2.10
CA MET A 78 -12.08 -3.04 -1.45
C MET A 78 -13.14 -2.13 -2.04
N LEU A 79 -13.90 -1.48 -1.16
CA LEU A 79 -14.86 -0.45 -1.56
C LEU A 79 -14.18 0.89 -1.73
N HIS A 80 -14.50 1.57 -2.83
CA HIS A 80 -14.29 3.00 -2.97
C HIS A 80 -15.40 3.76 -2.22
N LYS A 81 -15.05 4.83 -1.52
CA LYS A 81 -16.04 5.68 -0.83
C LYS A 81 -16.46 6.79 -1.78
N TYR A 82 -17.63 6.65 -2.38
CA TYR A 82 -18.20 7.65 -3.27
C TYR A 82 -18.65 8.89 -2.50
N THR A 83 -18.02 10.02 -2.78
CA THR A 83 -18.53 11.33 -2.40
C THR A 83 -19.68 11.75 -3.33
N HIS A 84 -20.44 12.78 -2.95
CA HIS A 84 -21.45 13.37 -3.82
C HIS A 84 -20.86 13.84 -5.16
N GLN A 85 -19.63 14.36 -5.16
CA GLN A 85 -18.96 14.81 -6.37
C GLN A 85 -18.58 13.63 -7.27
N ASP A 86 -18.03 12.56 -6.70
CA ASP A 86 -17.66 11.34 -7.42
C ASP A 86 -18.87 10.66 -8.04
N THR A 87 -19.98 10.60 -7.29
CA THR A 87 -21.25 10.04 -7.75
C THR A 87 -21.78 10.79 -8.98
N ARG A 88 -21.76 12.13 -8.94
CA ARG A 88 -22.18 12.95 -10.10
C ARG A 88 -21.24 12.81 -11.28
N ARG A 89 -19.93 12.73 -11.05
CA ARG A 89 -18.93 12.51 -12.10
C ARG A 89 -19.17 11.18 -12.82
N CYS A 90 -19.38 10.11 -12.06
CA CYS A 90 -19.73 8.80 -12.62
C CYS A 90 -20.97 8.87 -13.52
N ASN A 91 -22.10 9.39 -13.01
CA ASN A 91 -23.33 9.43 -13.79
C ASN A 91 -23.19 10.29 -15.06
N LYS A 92 -22.47 11.42 -14.99
CA LYS A 92 -22.15 12.23 -16.17
C LYS A 92 -21.30 11.48 -17.19
N LEU A 93 -20.29 10.73 -16.74
CA LEU A 93 -19.44 9.94 -17.62
C LEU A 93 -20.25 8.85 -18.33
N ILE A 94 -21.12 8.15 -17.61
CA ILE A 94 -21.99 7.11 -18.19
C ILE A 94 -22.98 7.72 -19.19
N ALA A 95 -23.58 8.87 -18.84
CA ALA A 95 -24.46 9.61 -19.74
C ALA A 95 -23.74 10.10 -21.01
N PHE A 96 -22.47 10.52 -20.89
CA PHE A 96 -21.62 10.91 -22.01
C PHE A 96 -21.31 9.72 -22.93
N LEU A 97 -21.12 8.53 -22.38
CA LEU A 97 -20.97 7.27 -23.14
C LEU A 97 -22.27 6.81 -23.83
N GLY A 98 -23.37 7.57 -23.71
CA GLY A 98 -24.62 7.32 -24.41
C GLY A 98 -25.59 6.37 -23.69
N LYS A 99 -25.32 6.00 -22.44
CA LYS A 99 -26.22 5.16 -21.62
C LYS A 99 -27.13 6.04 -20.74
N GLU A 100 -28.39 5.66 -20.58
CA GLU A 100 -29.27 6.30 -19.58
C GLU A 100 -28.98 5.77 -18.17
N ASN A 101 -28.98 6.65 -17.17
CA ASN A 101 -28.84 6.24 -15.78
C ASN A 101 -30.25 5.98 -15.22
N ASN A 102 -30.79 4.79 -15.47
CA ASN A 102 -32.15 4.44 -15.01
C ASN A 102 -32.09 3.38 -13.90
N PHE A 103 -32.54 3.75 -12.70
CA PHE A 103 -32.63 2.89 -11.52
C PHE A 103 -34.09 2.62 -11.19
N LEU A 104 -34.44 1.36 -10.95
CA LEU A 104 -35.80 0.97 -10.58
C LEU A 104 -35.79 0.17 -9.29
N PHE A 105 -36.55 0.61 -8.29
CA PHE A 105 -36.77 -0.08 -7.03
C PHE A 105 -38.18 -0.68 -7.02
N ILE A 106 -38.30 -1.99 -6.79
CA ILE A 106 -39.59 -2.71 -6.76
C ILE A 106 -39.72 -3.45 -5.44
N GLY A 107 -40.64 -3.04 -4.56
CA GLY A 107 -40.82 -3.75 -3.30
C GLY A 107 -41.74 -3.10 -2.29
N ASP A 108 -41.44 -3.34 -1.02
CA ASP A 108 -42.23 -2.92 0.13
C ASP A 108 -41.71 -1.61 0.76
N SER A 109 -42.32 -1.21 1.87
CA SER A 109 -41.96 0.00 2.62
C SER A 109 -40.53 0.00 3.18
N ARG A 110 -39.89 -1.18 3.34
CA ARG A 110 -38.49 -1.27 3.80
C ARG A 110 -37.55 -0.95 2.65
N LEU A 111 -37.82 -1.46 1.45
CA LEU A 111 -37.06 -1.08 0.25
C LEU A 111 -37.29 0.40 -0.12
N LYS A 112 -38.49 0.93 0.12
CA LYS A 112 -38.79 2.36 -0.04
C LYS A 112 -37.85 3.25 0.78
N ASN A 113 -37.51 2.84 2.01
CA ASN A 113 -36.55 3.57 2.85
C ASN A 113 -35.15 3.69 2.20
N LEU A 114 -34.70 2.63 1.52
CA LEU A 114 -33.46 2.66 0.75
C LEU A 114 -33.55 3.58 -0.46
N TYR A 115 -34.68 3.55 -1.18
CA TYR A 115 -34.93 4.48 -2.30
C TYR A 115 -34.88 5.95 -1.84
N ASP A 116 -35.57 6.29 -0.75
CA ASP A 116 -35.62 7.67 -0.24
C ASP A 116 -34.21 8.14 0.17
N SER A 117 -33.43 7.28 0.82
CA SER A 117 -32.03 7.58 1.18
C SER A 117 -31.12 7.69 -0.04
N PHE A 118 -31.34 6.88 -1.08
CA PHE A 118 -30.58 6.94 -2.32
C PHE A 118 -30.81 8.27 -3.04
N ILE A 119 -32.04 8.78 -3.09
CA ILE A 119 -32.35 10.10 -3.67
C ILE A 119 -31.70 11.22 -2.87
N ASN A 120 -31.79 11.18 -1.54
CA ASN A 120 -31.19 12.17 -0.66
C ASN A 120 -29.67 12.33 -0.91
N HIS A 121 -28.98 11.24 -1.26
CA HIS A 121 -27.55 11.27 -1.64
C HIS A 121 -27.28 12.08 -2.92
N PHE A 122 -28.22 12.16 -3.86
CA PHE A 122 -28.09 13.03 -5.04
C PHE A 122 -28.48 14.48 -4.74
N GLU A 123 -29.50 14.70 -3.90
CA GLU A 123 -30.05 16.03 -3.61
C GLU A 123 -29.16 16.91 -2.75
N GLN A 124 -28.50 16.36 -1.71
CA GLN A 124 -27.60 17.12 -0.82
C GLN A 124 -26.43 17.81 -1.56
N SER A 125 -26.21 17.49 -2.83
CA SER A 125 -25.23 18.13 -3.72
C SER A 125 -25.72 19.38 -4.46
N LYS A 126 -27.03 19.65 -4.45
CA LYS A 126 -27.60 20.92 -4.93
C LYS A 126 -27.46 21.90 -3.76
N GLY A 127 -26.53 22.85 -3.87
CA GLY A 127 -26.28 23.83 -2.82
C GLY A 127 -27.57 24.51 -2.36
N THR A 128 -27.61 24.90 -1.07
CA THR A 128 -28.66 25.64 -0.38
C THR A 128 -28.99 26.98 -1.08
N GLY A 129 -29.69 26.94 -2.22
CA GLY A 129 -29.94 28.14 -3.02
C GLY A 129 -31.00 28.04 -4.10
N GLU A 130 -31.63 26.90 -4.36
CA GLU A 130 -32.76 26.82 -5.31
C GLU A 130 -33.93 26.09 -4.66
N ASN A 131 -34.85 26.90 -4.10
CA ASN A 131 -36.22 26.48 -3.85
C ASN A 131 -36.86 26.16 -5.22
N GLU A 132 -37.42 24.95 -5.39
CA GLU A 132 -38.81 24.74 -5.87
C GLU A 132 -39.14 23.27 -6.18
N SER A 133 -40.41 22.94 -5.94
CA SER A 133 -41.17 21.73 -6.28
C SER A 133 -41.11 20.53 -5.32
N THR A 134 -41.61 20.75 -4.11
CA THR A 134 -42.39 19.73 -3.39
C THR A 134 -43.65 19.39 -4.19
N ASN A 135 -43.80 18.14 -4.67
CA ASN A 135 -45.07 17.35 -4.65
C ASN A 135 -45.20 16.16 -5.63
N ASN A 136 -44.19 15.76 -6.43
CA ASN A 136 -44.25 14.51 -7.22
C ASN A 136 -43.26 13.40 -6.77
N HIS A 137 -42.48 13.64 -5.71
CA HIS A 137 -41.33 12.80 -5.30
C HIS A 137 -41.65 11.42 -4.71
N ALA A 138 -42.92 11.05 -4.58
CA ALA A 138 -43.28 9.80 -3.90
C ALA A 138 -42.78 8.55 -4.65
N PHE A 139 -42.70 8.59 -5.98
CA PHE A 139 -42.46 7.39 -6.81
C PHE A 139 -41.49 7.58 -7.99
N GLU A 140 -41.13 8.80 -8.37
CA GLU A 140 -40.22 9.08 -9.49
C GLU A 140 -39.34 10.30 -9.20
N PHE A 141 -38.05 10.19 -9.53
CA PHE A 141 -37.06 11.25 -9.43
C PHE A 141 -36.26 11.33 -10.72
N GLU A 142 -36.15 12.54 -11.30
CA GLU A 142 -35.41 12.78 -12.53
C GLU A 142 -34.43 13.95 -12.39
N ASP A 143 -33.18 13.74 -12.84
CA ASP A 143 -32.18 14.79 -13.01
C ASP A 143 -31.70 14.81 -14.47
N PHE A 144 -32.22 15.79 -15.22
CA PHE A 144 -31.88 16.00 -16.63
C PHE A 144 -30.39 16.25 -16.87
N LYS A 145 -29.67 16.87 -15.92
CA LYS A 145 -28.23 17.16 -16.07
C LYS A 145 -27.39 15.89 -15.96
N LEU A 146 -27.88 14.89 -15.24
CA LEU A 146 -27.23 13.59 -15.07
C LEU A 146 -27.82 12.51 -15.98
N ARG A 147 -28.91 12.81 -16.73
CA ARG A 147 -29.77 11.82 -17.40
C ARG A 147 -30.12 10.66 -16.46
N LEU A 148 -30.46 11.03 -15.22
CA LEU A 148 -30.74 10.10 -14.13
C LEU A 148 -32.25 10.03 -13.92
N ARG A 149 -32.81 8.82 -13.99
CA ARG A 149 -34.19 8.51 -13.58
C ARG A 149 -34.15 7.45 -12.50
N VAL A 150 -34.85 7.68 -11.39
CA VAL A 150 -34.94 6.76 -10.27
C VAL A 150 -36.41 6.58 -9.92
N ASN A 151 -36.93 5.38 -10.14
CA ASN A 151 -38.35 5.07 -9.98
C ASN A 151 -38.56 4.06 -8.86
N TYR A 152 -39.67 4.18 -8.14
CA TYR A 152 -40.11 3.25 -7.10
C TYR A 152 -41.49 2.69 -7.43
N ILE A 153 -41.62 1.37 -7.38
CA ILE A 153 -42.87 0.63 -7.59
C ILE A 153 -43.19 -0.11 -6.30
N ALA A 154 -44.32 0.25 -5.69
CA ALA A 154 -44.85 -0.44 -4.53
C ALA A 154 -45.46 -1.79 -4.94
N ALA A 155 -44.75 -2.88 -4.64
CA ALA A 155 -45.16 -4.24 -4.93
C ALA A 155 -45.50 -4.99 -3.64
N ASN A 156 -46.73 -4.79 -3.15
CA ASN A 156 -47.21 -5.42 -1.92
C ASN A 156 -47.58 -6.91 -2.09
N ASP A 157 -47.69 -7.39 -3.33
CA ASP A 157 -47.99 -8.78 -3.70
C ASP A 157 -47.05 -9.23 -4.84
N LEU A 158 -46.67 -10.51 -4.82
CA LEU A 158 -45.85 -11.15 -5.85
C LEU A 158 -46.51 -11.14 -7.23
N LYS A 159 -47.85 -11.18 -7.31
CA LYS A 159 -48.56 -11.05 -8.60
C LYS A 159 -48.33 -9.69 -9.25
N VAL A 160 -48.38 -8.62 -8.44
CA VAL A 160 -48.11 -7.26 -8.92
C VAL A 160 -46.66 -7.17 -9.37
N MET A 161 -45.74 -7.72 -8.59
CA MET A 161 -44.31 -7.78 -8.96
C MET A 161 -44.11 -8.51 -10.30
N LEU A 162 -44.73 -9.68 -10.50
CA LEU A 162 -44.63 -10.46 -11.73
C LEU A 162 -45.07 -9.67 -12.96
N ASN A 163 -46.24 -9.00 -12.90
CA ASN A 163 -46.74 -8.19 -14.02
C ASN A 163 -45.76 -7.07 -14.41
N HIS A 164 -45.08 -6.46 -13.44
CA HIS A 164 -44.09 -5.43 -13.72
C HIS A 164 -42.82 -6.02 -14.34
N PHE A 165 -42.34 -7.18 -13.84
CA PHE A 165 -41.20 -7.86 -14.43
C PHE A 165 -41.47 -8.33 -15.86
N GLU A 166 -42.68 -8.82 -16.17
CA GLU A 166 -43.09 -9.17 -17.54
C GLU A 166 -43.11 -7.94 -18.44
N SER A 167 -43.71 -6.84 -17.99
CA SER A 167 -43.70 -5.56 -18.73
C SER A 167 -42.28 -5.04 -19.02
N LEU A 168 -41.38 -5.14 -18.04
CA LEU A 168 -39.98 -4.76 -18.20
C LEU A 168 -39.23 -5.71 -19.15
N ALA A 169 -39.53 -7.01 -19.11
CA ALA A 169 -38.93 -7.99 -20.00
C ALA A 169 -39.29 -7.71 -21.47
N ASP A 170 -40.50 -7.17 -21.73
CA ASP A 170 -40.95 -6.78 -23.06
C ASP A 170 -40.51 -5.37 -23.49
N ALA A 171 -40.10 -4.51 -22.55
CA ALA A 171 -39.65 -3.15 -22.83
C ALA A 171 -38.43 -3.11 -23.77
N VAL A 172 -38.43 -2.15 -24.71
CA VAL A 172 -37.34 -1.98 -25.69
C VAL A 172 -36.04 -1.56 -25.00
N ASP A 173 -36.14 -0.63 -24.05
CA ASP A 173 -35.02 -0.12 -23.25
C ASP A 173 -35.34 -0.28 -21.76
N PRO A 174 -34.93 -1.41 -21.14
CA PRO A 174 -35.18 -1.64 -19.73
C PRO A 174 -34.27 -0.76 -18.85
N PRO A 175 -34.60 -0.56 -17.57
CA PRO A 175 -33.73 0.13 -16.62
C PRO A 175 -32.32 -0.47 -16.55
N SER A 176 -31.33 0.36 -16.27
CA SER A 176 -29.92 -0.05 -16.14
C SER A 176 -29.71 -0.92 -14.89
N VAL A 177 -30.41 -0.60 -13.79
CA VAL A 177 -30.38 -1.37 -12.54
C VAL A 177 -31.78 -1.54 -11.99
N VAL A 178 -32.15 -2.77 -11.64
CA VAL A 178 -33.40 -3.11 -10.95
C VAL A 178 -33.06 -3.69 -9.58
N ILE A 179 -33.51 -3.04 -8.51
CA ILE A 179 -33.41 -3.53 -7.14
C ILE A 179 -34.80 -4.00 -6.71
N ALA A 180 -34.94 -5.29 -6.42
CA ALA A 180 -36.20 -5.90 -6.03
C ALA A 180 -36.14 -6.50 -4.64
N SER A 181 -37.25 -6.39 -3.90
CA SER A 181 -37.49 -7.10 -2.64
C SER A 181 -38.98 -7.41 -2.51
N SER A 182 -39.32 -8.61 -2.03
CA SER A 182 -40.71 -9.01 -1.81
C SER A 182 -41.15 -8.69 -0.39
N LYS A 183 -42.40 -8.24 -0.21
CA LYS A 183 -43.00 -8.07 1.11
C LYS A 183 -42.89 -9.35 1.94
N PHE A 184 -42.43 -9.22 3.18
CA PHE A 184 -42.38 -10.37 4.09
C PHE A 184 -43.79 -10.95 4.33
N ILE A 185 -43.88 -12.28 4.26
CA ILE A 185 -45.09 -13.04 4.57
C ILE A 185 -44.69 -14.10 5.59
N ASN A 186 -45.42 -14.18 6.70
CA ASN A 186 -45.19 -15.24 7.68
C ASN A 186 -45.62 -16.59 7.08
N LEU A 187 -44.64 -17.39 6.67
CA LEU A 187 -44.85 -18.71 6.05
C LEU A 187 -45.11 -19.82 7.08
N SER A 188 -44.72 -19.61 8.35
CA SER A 188 -44.87 -20.59 9.44
C SER A 188 -45.63 -19.99 10.63
N PRO A 189 -46.91 -19.63 10.46
CA PRO A 189 -47.73 -19.13 11.56
C PRO A 189 -47.92 -20.20 12.64
N LYS A 190 -47.59 -19.86 13.89
CA LYS A 190 -47.59 -20.77 15.06
C LYS A 190 -48.95 -21.44 15.32
N ASP A 191 -50.03 -20.84 14.84
CA ASP A 191 -51.41 -21.29 15.08
C ASP A 191 -51.94 -22.27 14.01
N LYS A 192 -51.12 -22.70 13.04
CA LYS A 192 -51.56 -23.56 11.93
C LYS A 192 -50.82 -24.90 11.86
N SER A 193 -51.43 -25.87 11.19
CA SER A 193 -50.87 -27.21 11.05
C SER A 193 -49.66 -27.26 10.10
N ASP A 194 -48.72 -28.19 10.37
CA ASP A 194 -47.52 -28.40 9.55
C ASP A 194 -47.83 -28.63 8.06
N ASN A 195 -48.95 -29.28 7.74
CA ASN A 195 -49.38 -29.48 6.36
C ASN A 195 -49.74 -28.17 5.66
N PHE A 196 -50.41 -27.25 6.37
CA PHE A 196 -50.76 -25.94 5.83
C PHE A 196 -49.52 -25.09 5.59
N THR A 197 -48.56 -25.11 6.52
CA THR A 197 -47.26 -24.45 6.37
C THR A 197 -46.51 -24.93 5.12
N LYS A 198 -46.44 -26.24 4.89
CA LYS A 198 -45.81 -26.81 3.69
C LYS A 198 -46.53 -26.45 2.38
N GLU A 199 -47.85 -26.33 2.40
CA GLU A 199 -48.62 -25.90 1.22
C GLU A 199 -48.39 -24.41 0.91
N LEU A 200 -48.32 -23.55 1.93
CA LEU A 200 -47.98 -22.15 1.77
C LEU A 200 -46.58 -21.97 1.18
N GLU A 201 -45.58 -22.69 1.70
CA GLU A 201 -44.21 -22.67 1.16
C GLU A 201 -44.18 -23.09 -0.31
N LYS A 202 -44.85 -24.19 -0.66
CA LYS A 202 -44.93 -24.65 -2.06
C LYS A 202 -45.58 -23.63 -2.97
N SER A 203 -46.65 -22.98 -2.52
CA SER A 203 -47.33 -21.91 -3.26
C SER A 203 -46.40 -20.71 -3.47
N PHE A 204 -45.67 -20.30 -2.42
CA PHE A 204 -44.72 -19.21 -2.47
C PHE A 204 -43.55 -19.50 -3.43
N ILE A 205 -42.93 -20.68 -3.33
CA ILE A 205 -41.86 -21.13 -4.25
C ILE A 205 -42.35 -21.10 -5.70
N LYS A 206 -43.57 -21.61 -5.96
CA LYS A 206 -44.16 -21.58 -7.30
C LYS A 206 -44.29 -20.15 -7.83
N GLN A 207 -44.76 -19.21 -7.00
CA GLN A 207 -44.91 -17.81 -7.42
C GLN A 207 -43.55 -17.14 -7.70
N ILE A 208 -42.56 -17.32 -6.83
CA ILE A 208 -41.21 -16.78 -7.05
C ILE A 208 -40.56 -17.39 -8.30
N SER A 209 -40.78 -18.68 -8.55
CA SER A 209 -40.21 -19.35 -9.73
C SER A 209 -40.69 -18.76 -11.07
N LEU A 210 -41.88 -18.14 -11.10
CA LEU A 210 -42.39 -17.46 -12.30
C LEU A 210 -41.57 -16.22 -12.67
N LEU A 211 -40.88 -15.60 -11.70
CA LEU A 211 -40.04 -14.43 -11.94
C LEU A 211 -38.72 -14.77 -12.65
N ILE A 212 -38.29 -16.04 -12.64
CA ILE A 212 -36.99 -16.45 -13.18
C ILE A 212 -36.87 -16.10 -14.67
N SER A 213 -37.89 -16.41 -15.47
CA SER A 213 -37.85 -16.16 -16.92
C SER A 213 -37.79 -14.67 -17.27
N PRO A 214 -38.68 -13.79 -16.74
CA PRO A 214 -38.56 -12.34 -16.94
C PRO A 214 -37.21 -11.77 -16.48
N ILE A 215 -36.69 -12.20 -15.32
CA ILE A 215 -35.40 -11.74 -14.81
C ILE A 215 -34.26 -12.11 -15.75
N ASP A 216 -34.22 -13.36 -16.23
CA ASP A 216 -33.18 -13.82 -17.14
C ASP A 216 -33.21 -13.06 -18.48
N MET A 217 -34.41 -12.68 -18.96
CA MET A 217 -34.55 -11.82 -20.14
C MET A 217 -33.97 -10.42 -19.91
N LEU A 218 -34.22 -9.82 -18.75
CA LEU A 218 -33.64 -8.52 -18.39
C LEU A 218 -32.11 -8.57 -18.30
N VAL A 219 -31.56 -9.60 -17.67
CA VAL A 219 -30.09 -9.75 -17.55
C VAL A 219 -29.45 -9.94 -18.93
N ARG A 220 -30.11 -10.64 -19.87
CA ARG A 220 -29.65 -10.73 -21.27
C ARG A 220 -29.64 -9.38 -22.00
N LYS A 221 -30.53 -8.46 -21.63
CA LYS A 221 -30.55 -7.06 -22.10
C LYS A 221 -29.53 -6.16 -21.36
N GLN A 222 -28.62 -6.74 -20.58
CA GLN A 222 -27.60 -6.05 -19.77
C GLN A 222 -28.15 -5.23 -18.58
N THR A 223 -29.39 -5.44 -18.16
CA THR A 223 -29.91 -4.89 -16.90
C THR A 223 -29.31 -5.64 -15.72
N LYS A 224 -28.78 -4.91 -14.73
CA LYS A 224 -28.34 -5.50 -13.46
C LYS A 224 -29.56 -5.70 -12.54
N VAL A 225 -29.94 -6.94 -12.29
CA VAL A 225 -31.06 -7.26 -11.38
C VAL A 225 -30.52 -7.74 -10.03
N LEU A 226 -30.75 -6.94 -8.98
CA LEU A 226 -30.36 -7.20 -7.61
C LEU A 226 -31.59 -7.59 -6.78
N TRP A 227 -31.52 -8.73 -6.09
CA TRP A 227 -32.55 -9.13 -5.14
C TRP A 227 -32.08 -8.84 -3.71
N LYS A 228 -32.67 -7.83 -3.07
CA LYS A 228 -32.38 -7.48 -1.67
C LYS A 228 -33.19 -8.41 -0.75
N LEU A 229 -32.48 -9.15 0.10
CA LEU A 229 -33.11 -10.00 1.10
C LEU A 229 -33.78 -9.15 2.20
N GLN A 230 -34.72 -9.74 2.92
CA GLN A 230 -35.40 -9.08 4.03
C GLN A 230 -34.42 -8.85 5.18
N ASP A 231 -34.36 -7.61 5.68
CA ASP A 231 -33.47 -7.26 6.79
C ASP A 231 -33.96 -7.87 8.11
N PRO A 232 -33.07 -8.13 9.08
CA PRO A 232 -33.47 -8.53 10.42
C PRO A 232 -34.35 -7.48 11.11
N ILE A 233 -34.91 -7.85 12.25
CA ILE A 233 -35.65 -6.99 13.16
C ILE A 233 -34.99 -6.97 14.53
N ASP A 234 -35.09 -5.86 15.26
CA ASP A 234 -34.59 -5.80 16.63
C ASP A 234 -35.56 -6.55 17.57
N ASP A 235 -35.14 -7.72 18.06
CA ASP A 235 -35.91 -8.54 18.99
C ASP A 235 -35.98 -7.96 20.41
N ASN A 236 -35.09 -7.02 20.75
CA ASN A 236 -35.02 -6.43 22.10
C ASN A 236 -35.95 -5.22 22.27
N LEU A 237 -36.50 -4.68 21.17
CA LEU A 237 -37.39 -3.53 21.22
C LEU A 237 -38.82 -3.96 21.59
N ASN A 238 -39.30 -3.52 22.75
CA ASN A 238 -40.65 -3.85 23.23
C ASN A 238 -41.78 -3.15 22.44
N GLU A 239 -41.48 -2.02 21.79
CA GLU A 239 -42.45 -1.18 21.05
C GLU A 239 -42.35 -1.40 19.54
N ARG A 240 -42.48 -2.65 19.08
CA ARG A 240 -42.57 -2.96 17.64
C ARG A 240 -43.96 -2.67 17.07
N LEU A 241 -44.00 -2.38 15.77
CA LEU A 241 -45.25 -2.28 15.02
C LEU A 241 -46.11 -3.55 15.20
N PRO A 242 -47.45 -3.44 15.28
CA PRO A 242 -48.32 -4.59 15.55
C PRO A 242 -48.11 -5.77 14.59
N GLU A 243 -47.83 -5.48 13.31
CA GLU A 243 -47.57 -6.47 12.27
C GLU A 243 -46.31 -7.33 12.51
N TRP A 244 -45.35 -6.82 13.29
CA TRP A 244 -44.04 -7.42 13.53
C TRP A 244 -43.87 -7.98 14.93
N LYS A 245 -44.92 -7.92 15.77
CA LYS A 245 -44.83 -8.29 17.18
C LYS A 245 -44.53 -9.78 17.40
N ASP A 246 -45.12 -10.64 16.57
CA ASP A 246 -45.05 -12.11 16.68
C ASP A 246 -44.01 -12.75 15.74
N ILE A 247 -43.32 -11.94 14.94
CA ILE A 247 -42.30 -12.38 13.97
C ILE A 247 -40.94 -12.43 14.67
N THR A 248 -40.13 -13.45 14.36
CA THR A 248 -38.75 -13.58 14.85
C THR A 248 -37.75 -13.52 13.71
N ASN A 249 -36.48 -13.24 14.03
CA ASN A 249 -35.40 -13.29 13.04
C ASN A 249 -35.22 -14.67 12.39
N SER A 250 -35.57 -15.76 13.09
CA SER A 250 -35.55 -17.11 12.52
C SER A 250 -36.57 -17.28 11.39
N ASP A 251 -37.73 -16.63 11.49
CA ASP A 251 -38.76 -16.68 10.45
C ASP A 251 -38.30 -15.92 9.19
N ILE A 252 -37.61 -14.79 9.39
CA ILE A 252 -37.01 -13.98 8.31
C ILE A 252 -35.88 -14.74 7.61
N GLU A 253 -35.01 -15.41 8.38
CA GLU A 253 -33.92 -16.22 7.82
C GLU A 253 -34.44 -17.40 6.99
N HIS A 254 -35.47 -18.10 7.48
CA HIS A 254 -36.14 -19.16 6.72
C HIS A 254 -36.75 -18.63 5.41
N TYR A 255 -37.45 -17.49 5.48
CA TYR A 255 -37.99 -16.81 4.30
C TYR A 255 -36.90 -16.44 3.27
N ASN A 256 -35.80 -15.83 3.72
CA ASN A 256 -34.66 -15.45 2.88
C ASN A 256 -33.96 -16.67 2.25
N THR A 257 -33.90 -17.79 2.98
CA THR A 257 -33.33 -19.04 2.50
C THR A 257 -34.17 -19.63 1.36
N LEU A 258 -35.51 -19.67 1.52
CA LEU A 258 -36.42 -20.13 0.47
C LEU A 258 -36.31 -19.33 -0.82
N ILE A 259 -36.24 -18.00 -0.71
CA ILE A 259 -36.01 -17.12 -1.87
C ILE A 259 -34.67 -17.44 -2.52
N SER A 260 -33.61 -17.50 -1.71
CA SER A 260 -32.26 -17.72 -2.20
C SER A 260 -32.11 -19.05 -2.94
N ASP A 261 -32.70 -20.12 -2.41
CA ASP A 261 -32.66 -21.44 -3.03
C ASP A 261 -33.49 -21.51 -4.30
N THR A 262 -34.63 -20.82 -4.35
CA THR A 262 -35.49 -20.75 -5.54
C THR A 262 -34.82 -19.97 -6.66
N LEU A 263 -34.17 -18.84 -6.35
CA LEU A 263 -33.52 -17.97 -7.31
C LEU A 263 -32.06 -18.37 -7.61
N LYS A 264 -31.51 -19.39 -6.94
CA LYS A 264 -30.11 -19.82 -7.06
C LYS A 264 -29.65 -20.10 -8.49
N TYR A 265 -30.56 -20.56 -9.34
CA TYR A 265 -30.28 -20.96 -10.72
C TYR A 265 -30.66 -19.90 -11.76
N SER A 266 -31.19 -18.75 -11.34
CA SER A 266 -31.41 -17.61 -12.23
C SER A 266 -30.15 -16.73 -12.30
N ASN A 267 -30.13 -15.80 -13.24
CA ASN A 267 -29.04 -14.83 -13.35
C ASN A 267 -29.19 -13.62 -12.40
N VAL A 268 -30.11 -13.70 -11.43
CA VAL A 268 -30.28 -12.64 -10.43
C VAL A 268 -29.10 -12.61 -9.46
N GLN A 269 -28.71 -11.41 -9.05
CA GLN A 269 -27.69 -11.23 -8.03
C GLN A 269 -28.36 -11.06 -6.66
N ILE A 270 -28.22 -12.05 -5.79
CA ILE A 270 -28.75 -12.00 -4.43
C ILE A 270 -27.85 -11.12 -3.57
N TRP A 271 -28.41 -10.08 -2.97
CA TRP A 271 -27.69 -9.12 -2.14
C TRP A 271 -27.74 -9.53 -0.66
N ARG A 272 -26.78 -10.37 -0.25
CA ARG A 272 -26.66 -10.89 1.13
C ARG A 272 -25.88 -9.95 2.06
N SER A 273 -24.96 -9.17 1.51
CA SER A 273 -24.15 -8.24 2.32
C SER A 273 -24.98 -7.17 3.02
N SER A 274 -26.09 -6.69 2.43
CA SER A 274 -27.02 -5.75 3.09
C SER A 274 -27.63 -6.34 4.37
N THR A 275 -28.06 -7.62 4.35
CA THR A 275 -28.58 -8.30 5.54
C THR A 275 -27.52 -8.43 6.64
N GLN A 276 -26.27 -8.70 6.28
CA GLN A 276 -25.16 -8.77 7.25
C GLN A 276 -24.83 -7.40 7.86
N ILE A 277 -24.85 -6.34 7.06
CA ILE A 277 -24.71 -4.96 7.55
C ILE A 277 -25.83 -4.65 8.55
N ALA A 278 -27.06 -5.03 8.24
CA ALA A 278 -28.22 -4.84 9.10
C ALA A 278 -28.09 -5.60 10.43
N TYR A 279 -27.63 -6.86 10.43
CA TYR A 279 -27.35 -7.60 11.67
C TYR A 279 -26.27 -6.93 12.53
N GLY A 280 -25.21 -6.39 11.92
CA GLY A 280 -24.15 -5.72 12.66
C GLY A 280 -24.53 -4.34 13.21
N LEU A 281 -25.63 -3.75 12.73
CA LEU A 281 -26.16 -2.44 13.13
C LEU A 281 -27.60 -2.53 13.63
N ILE A 282 -27.98 -3.67 14.20
CA ILE A 282 -29.36 -3.94 14.65
C ILE A 282 -29.85 -2.91 15.69
N ASP A 283 -28.94 -2.44 16.55
CA ASP A 283 -29.20 -1.45 17.60
C ASP A 283 -29.52 -0.03 17.05
N GLU A 284 -29.29 0.21 15.75
CA GLU A 284 -29.56 1.50 15.08
C GLU A 284 -30.84 1.48 14.24
N MET A 285 -31.60 0.39 14.28
CA MET A 285 -32.84 0.26 13.52
C MET A 285 -33.92 1.20 14.04
N GLU A 286 -34.59 1.89 13.12
CA GLU A 286 -35.73 2.74 13.43
C GLU A 286 -36.98 1.89 13.69
N ASN A 287 -37.60 2.08 14.86
CA ASN A 287 -38.76 1.34 15.34
C ASN A 287 -38.57 -0.20 15.32
N GLY A 288 -37.31 -0.66 15.37
CA GLY A 288 -36.94 -2.09 15.35
C GLY A 288 -37.19 -2.83 14.03
N VAL A 289 -37.55 -2.13 12.94
CA VAL A 289 -37.90 -2.77 11.65
C VAL A 289 -37.23 -2.10 10.45
N LYS A 290 -37.09 -0.77 10.46
CA LYS A 290 -36.45 -0.03 9.36
C LYS A 290 -34.96 0.13 9.63
N LEU A 291 -34.15 0.04 8.58
CA LEU A 291 -32.72 0.32 8.68
C LEU A 291 -32.47 1.78 9.08
N GLY A 292 -31.49 1.99 9.95
CA GLY A 292 -30.99 3.32 10.30
C GLY A 292 -30.12 3.94 9.20
N PRO A 293 -29.79 5.24 9.32
CA PRO A 293 -29.09 6.01 8.28
C PRO A 293 -27.68 5.48 7.97
N VAL A 294 -26.97 4.92 8.95
CA VAL A 294 -25.60 4.38 8.76
C VAL A 294 -25.63 3.12 7.89
N ALA A 295 -26.54 2.19 8.17
CA ALA A 295 -26.74 0.98 7.37
C ALA A 295 -27.18 1.32 5.94
N LEU A 296 -28.13 2.26 5.78
CA LEU A 296 -28.59 2.74 4.48
C LEU A 296 -27.44 3.37 3.67
N ASN A 297 -26.58 4.14 4.32
CA ASN A 297 -25.40 4.71 3.66
C ASN A 297 -24.44 3.61 3.16
N HIS A 298 -24.18 2.55 3.95
CA HIS A 298 -23.37 1.43 3.46
C HIS A 298 -24.00 0.72 2.26
N ASP A 299 -25.32 0.51 2.28
CA ASP A 299 -26.05 -0.09 1.16
C ASP A 299 -25.97 0.78 -0.11
N ILE A 300 -26.09 2.11 0.02
CA ILE A 300 -25.89 3.06 -1.08
C ILE A 300 -24.47 2.97 -1.63
N GLN A 301 -23.45 2.92 -0.75
CA GLN A 301 -22.06 2.78 -1.19
C GLN A 301 -21.84 1.47 -1.98
N ILE A 302 -22.47 0.37 -1.57
CA ILE A 302 -22.44 -0.91 -2.31
C ILE A 302 -23.06 -0.72 -3.71
N LEU A 303 -24.26 -0.13 -3.81
CA LEU A 303 -24.92 0.13 -5.09
C LEU A 303 -24.06 0.98 -6.03
N LEU A 304 -23.45 2.03 -5.50
CA LEU A 304 -22.58 2.91 -6.27
C LEU A 304 -21.32 2.18 -6.75
N ASN A 305 -20.70 1.34 -5.91
CA ASN A 305 -19.55 0.53 -6.33
C ASN A 305 -19.94 -0.47 -7.43
N ILE A 306 -21.13 -1.09 -7.36
CA ILE A 306 -21.63 -2.01 -8.40
C ILE A 306 -21.87 -1.29 -9.72
N TYR A 307 -22.39 -0.06 -9.69
CA TYR A 307 -22.76 0.69 -10.88
C TYR A 307 -21.58 1.45 -11.52
N CYS A 308 -20.74 2.08 -10.70
CA CYS A 308 -19.79 3.09 -11.17
C CYS A 308 -18.33 2.63 -11.28
N ASN A 309 -17.88 1.63 -10.51
CA ASN A 309 -16.44 1.34 -10.37
C ASN A 309 -15.77 0.95 -11.69
N ASP A 310 -16.45 0.15 -12.51
CA ASP A 310 -15.93 -0.32 -13.80
C ASP A 310 -15.64 0.81 -14.80
N ASN A 311 -16.37 1.92 -14.68
CA ASN A 311 -16.22 3.07 -15.57
C ASN A 311 -15.26 4.13 -15.03
N MET A 312 -15.13 4.24 -13.71
CA MET A 312 -14.34 5.30 -13.07
C MET A 312 -12.90 4.89 -12.81
N ASN A 313 -12.60 3.58 -12.70
CA ASN A 313 -11.25 3.04 -12.48
C ASN A 313 -10.48 3.74 -11.35
N TYR A 314 -11.13 3.93 -10.21
CA TYR A 314 -10.48 4.49 -9.02
C TYR A 314 -9.43 3.51 -8.45
N ASN A 315 -8.25 4.02 -8.10
CA ASN A 315 -7.14 3.20 -7.59
C ASN A 315 -7.35 2.66 -6.16
N ASP A 316 -8.33 3.16 -5.42
CA ASP A 316 -8.62 2.79 -4.03
C ASP A 316 -9.77 1.78 -3.88
N GLY A 317 -10.49 1.47 -4.97
CA GLY A 317 -11.55 0.46 -5.03
C GLY A 317 -11.15 -0.72 -5.92
N THR A 318 -11.52 -1.93 -5.52
CA THR A 318 -11.27 -3.16 -6.32
C THR A 318 -12.50 -4.05 -6.50
N CYS A 319 -13.58 -3.77 -5.76
CA CYS A 319 -14.86 -4.44 -5.99
C CYS A 319 -15.50 -3.95 -7.30
N CYS A 320 -16.11 -4.84 -8.10
CA CYS A 320 -16.83 -4.50 -9.34
C CYS A 320 -16.02 -3.62 -10.31
N SER A 321 -14.69 -3.80 -10.36
CA SER A 321 -13.78 -3.07 -11.24
C SER A 321 -12.98 -4.05 -12.07
N THR A 322 -12.87 -3.79 -13.37
CA THR A 322 -12.00 -4.54 -14.27
C THR A 322 -10.54 -4.12 -14.12
N SER A 323 -9.61 -5.06 -14.33
CA SER A 323 -8.17 -4.77 -14.26
C SER A 323 -7.74 -3.86 -15.41
N GLU A 324 -6.82 -2.93 -15.14
CA GLU A 324 -6.21 -2.08 -16.17
C GLU A 324 -5.62 -2.90 -17.34
N ASN A 325 -5.78 -2.37 -18.56
CA ASN A 325 -5.21 -2.98 -19.77
C ASN A 325 -3.67 -2.95 -19.73
N TYR A 326 -3.05 -3.98 -20.31
CA TYR A 326 -1.59 -4.10 -20.36
C TYR A 326 -0.96 -3.11 -21.36
N THR A 327 0.13 -2.46 -20.95
CA THR A 327 0.88 -1.56 -21.83
C THR A 327 1.95 -2.30 -22.64
N MET A 328 2.35 -1.73 -23.78
CA MET A 328 3.43 -2.29 -24.61
C MET A 328 4.75 -2.42 -23.85
N LEU A 329 5.04 -1.48 -22.93
CA LEU A 329 6.22 -1.53 -22.08
C LEU A 329 6.21 -2.74 -21.13
N GLN A 330 5.06 -3.02 -20.51
CA GLN A 330 4.91 -4.20 -19.65
C GLN A 330 5.11 -5.48 -20.47
N ILE A 331 4.51 -5.57 -21.65
CA ILE A 331 4.65 -6.75 -22.53
C ILE A 331 6.13 -6.99 -22.88
N ILE A 332 6.86 -5.95 -23.29
CA ILE A 332 8.29 -6.05 -23.61
C ILE A 332 9.10 -6.49 -22.38
N THR A 333 8.84 -5.86 -21.23
CA THR A 333 9.57 -6.11 -19.97
C THR A 333 9.38 -7.55 -19.49
N TYR A 334 8.13 -8.04 -19.46
CA TYR A 334 7.84 -9.43 -19.09
C TYR A 334 8.34 -10.44 -20.12
N SER A 335 8.40 -10.08 -21.41
CA SER A 335 8.99 -10.94 -22.44
C SER A 335 10.50 -11.14 -22.20
N VAL A 336 11.23 -10.05 -21.89
CA VAL A 336 12.67 -10.14 -21.54
C VAL A 336 12.86 -10.98 -20.27
N PHE A 337 12.06 -10.74 -19.23
CA PHE A 337 12.12 -11.53 -18.01
C PHE A 337 11.80 -13.01 -18.25
N LEU A 338 10.80 -13.32 -19.07
CA LEU A 338 10.44 -14.69 -19.42
C LEU A 338 11.63 -15.41 -20.09
N VAL A 339 12.30 -14.77 -21.06
CA VAL A 339 13.50 -15.33 -21.69
C VAL A 339 14.60 -15.57 -20.66
N CYS A 340 14.88 -14.61 -19.77
CA CYS A 340 15.87 -14.78 -18.71
C CYS A 340 15.51 -15.90 -17.73
N SER A 341 14.23 -16.04 -17.35
CA SER A 341 13.75 -17.10 -16.46
C SER A 341 13.86 -18.48 -17.12
N ILE A 342 13.54 -18.61 -18.40
CA ILE A 342 13.71 -19.86 -19.17
C ILE A 342 15.19 -20.25 -19.24
N LEU A 343 16.07 -19.30 -19.56
CA LEU A 343 17.52 -19.53 -19.60
C LEU A 343 18.06 -19.94 -18.22
N MET A 344 17.60 -19.29 -17.14
CA MET A 344 17.93 -19.68 -15.77
C MET A 344 17.53 -21.14 -15.48
N ILE A 345 16.31 -21.54 -15.85
CA ILE A 345 15.81 -22.90 -15.65
C ILE A 345 16.67 -23.89 -16.46
N ALA A 346 16.96 -23.59 -17.73
CA ALA A 346 17.81 -24.41 -18.58
C ALA A 346 19.23 -24.59 -18.01
N LEU A 347 19.84 -23.52 -17.49
CA LEU A 347 21.15 -23.57 -16.83
C LEU A 347 21.12 -24.43 -15.56
N LYS A 348 20.08 -24.30 -14.74
CA LYS A 348 19.89 -25.15 -13.55
C LYS A 348 19.68 -26.62 -13.91
N LEU A 349 18.86 -26.91 -14.93
CA LEU A 349 18.65 -28.27 -15.44
C LEU A 349 19.94 -28.86 -15.99
N LYS A 350 20.73 -28.09 -16.75
CA LYS A 350 22.06 -28.51 -17.22
C LYS A 350 23.00 -28.86 -16.05
N LYS A 351 23.03 -28.04 -15.00
CA LYS A 351 23.82 -28.28 -13.78
C LYS A 351 23.35 -29.56 -13.05
N ILE A 352 22.04 -29.76 -12.90
CA ILE A 352 21.46 -30.96 -12.28
C ILE A 352 21.77 -32.21 -13.11
N TYR A 353 21.60 -32.13 -14.43
CA TYR A 353 21.87 -33.23 -15.35
C TYR A 353 23.36 -33.63 -15.35
N ALA A 354 24.27 -32.64 -15.31
CA ALA A 354 25.70 -32.89 -15.19
C ALA A 354 26.06 -33.58 -13.86
N LYS A 355 25.41 -33.16 -12.76
CA LYS A 355 25.57 -33.79 -11.43
C LYS A 355 25.07 -35.24 -11.42
N LEU A 356 23.91 -35.50 -12.04
CA LEU A 356 23.34 -36.85 -12.17
C LEU A 356 24.21 -37.77 -13.04
N ARG A 357 24.90 -37.24 -14.07
CA ARG A 357 25.87 -37.99 -14.88
C ARG A 357 27.25 -38.18 -14.21
N GLY A 358 27.40 -37.83 -12.94
CA GLY A 358 28.66 -38.02 -12.19
C GLY A 358 29.80 -37.07 -12.58
N LYS A 359 29.54 -36.04 -13.39
CA LYS A 359 30.51 -34.98 -13.66
C LYS A 359 30.43 -33.95 -12.53
N THR A 360 31.09 -34.22 -11.41
CA THR A 360 31.33 -33.19 -10.38
C THR A 360 32.33 -32.20 -10.94
N LEU A 361 31.86 -31.00 -11.29
CA LEU A 361 32.73 -29.87 -11.62
C LEU A 361 33.46 -29.46 -10.33
N TYR A 362 34.63 -30.04 -10.09
CA TYR A 362 35.54 -29.55 -9.04
C TYR A 362 35.90 -28.11 -9.39
N MET A 363 35.53 -27.18 -8.51
CA MET A 363 36.02 -25.81 -8.55
C MET A 363 37.45 -25.88 -8.00
N PRO A 364 38.51 -25.66 -8.81
CA PRO A 364 39.86 -25.68 -8.27
C PRO A 364 40.01 -24.49 -7.32
N LEU A 365 40.60 -24.73 -6.16
CA LEU A 365 41.10 -23.66 -5.30
C LEU A 365 42.03 -22.78 -6.15
N GLN A 366 41.79 -21.49 -6.07
CA GLN A 366 42.38 -20.43 -6.87
C GLN A 366 43.92 -20.47 -6.80
N GLN A 367 44.56 -21.05 -7.80
CA GLN A 367 45.98 -20.84 -8.10
C GLN A 367 46.05 -19.83 -9.24
N GLN A 368 46.73 -18.70 -8.98
CA GLN A 368 46.92 -17.61 -9.94
C GLN A 368 47.78 -18.12 -11.11
N ASP A 369 47.14 -18.61 -12.17
CA ASP A 369 47.77 -18.70 -13.49
C ASP A 369 47.01 -17.85 -14.51
N THR A 370 47.77 -17.01 -15.20
CA THR A 370 47.39 -15.81 -15.95
C THR A 370 46.65 -16.04 -17.28
N ASN A 371 46.15 -17.25 -17.55
CA ASN A 371 45.69 -17.63 -18.91
C ASN A 371 44.25 -18.19 -19.02
N GLN A 372 43.26 -17.66 -18.29
CA GLN A 372 41.84 -18.03 -18.54
C GLN A 372 40.84 -16.87 -18.43
N PRO A 373 40.73 -15.99 -19.45
CA PRO A 373 39.65 -15.00 -19.52
C PRO A 373 38.27 -15.61 -19.83
N VAL A 374 38.20 -16.76 -20.54
CA VAL A 374 36.94 -17.33 -21.06
C VAL A 374 36.08 -17.98 -19.97
N ILE A 375 36.69 -18.75 -19.05
CA ILE A 375 35.95 -19.46 -17.97
C ILE A 375 35.39 -18.48 -16.92
N ILE A 376 36.12 -17.39 -16.65
CA ILE A 376 35.67 -16.32 -15.74
C ILE A 376 34.49 -15.55 -16.36
N GLN A 377 34.48 -15.35 -17.68
CA GLN A 377 33.41 -14.67 -18.40
C GLN A 377 32.10 -15.50 -18.46
N GLU A 378 32.19 -16.81 -18.69
CA GLU A 378 31.02 -17.72 -18.68
C GLU A 378 30.33 -17.79 -17.31
N ASN A 379 31.10 -17.82 -16.22
CA ASN A 379 30.57 -17.82 -14.86
C ASN A 379 29.91 -16.47 -14.50
N LYS A 380 30.44 -15.36 -15.03
CA LYS A 380 29.87 -14.02 -14.83
C LYS A 380 28.52 -13.85 -15.55
N LEU A 381 28.44 -14.22 -16.83
CA LEU A 381 27.18 -14.09 -17.58
C LEU A 381 26.08 -15.01 -17.05
N SER A 382 26.41 -16.26 -16.72
CA SER A 382 25.44 -17.19 -16.12
C SER A 382 24.90 -16.67 -14.78
N THR A 383 25.74 -16.06 -13.94
CA THR A 383 25.31 -15.43 -12.69
C THR A 383 24.36 -14.25 -12.94
N ALA A 384 24.63 -13.42 -13.96
CA ALA A 384 23.75 -12.31 -14.32
C ALA A 384 22.39 -12.79 -14.84
N ILE A 385 22.36 -13.83 -15.69
CA ILE A 385 21.12 -14.44 -16.20
C ILE A 385 20.30 -15.06 -15.06
N GLU A 386 20.96 -15.76 -14.12
CA GLU A 386 20.28 -16.32 -12.94
C GLU A 386 19.67 -15.20 -12.07
N ALA A 387 20.38 -14.08 -11.89
CA ALA A 387 19.88 -12.93 -11.13
C ALA A 387 18.68 -12.26 -11.82
N LEU A 388 18.75 -12.02 -13.14
CA LEU A 388 17.65 -11.45 -13.92
C LEU A 388 16.44 -12.39 -14.02
N GLY A 389 16.68 -13.70 -14.17
CA GLY A 389 15.61 -14.71 -14.19
C GLY A 389 14.88 -14.82 -12.85
N MET A 390 15.61 -14.69 -11.73
CA MET A 390 15.00 -14.61 -10.39
C MET A 390 14.24 -13.30 -10.19
N LEU A 391 14.81 -12.18 -10.65
CA LEU A 391 14.13 -10.88 -10.62
C LEU A 391 12.80 -10.92 -11.39
N GLY A 392 12.79 -11.56 -12.57
CA GLY A 392 11.58 -11.76 -13.37
C GLY A 392 10.47 -12.49 -12.60
N ILE A 393 10.80 -13.57 -11.89
CA ILE A 393 9.84 -14.31 -11.05
C ILE A 393 9.30 -13.42 -9.92
N ILE A 394 10.17 -12.63 -9.28
CA ILE A 394 9.76 -11.70 -8.22
C ILE A 394 8.84 -10.61 -8.79
N MET A 395 9.15 -10.05 -9.96
CA MET A 395 8.31 -9.03 -10.60
C MET A 395 6.95 -9.60 -11.00
N SER A 396 6.90 -10.81 -11.55
CA SER A 396 5.63 -11.49 -11.86
C SER A 396 4.80 -11.75 -10.59
N TYR A 397 5.44 -12.12 -9.47
CA TYR A 397 4.76 -12.26 -8.20
C TYR A 397 4.16 -10.93 -7.73
N PHE A 398 4.90 -9.83 -7.83
CA PHE A 398 4.38 -8.51 -7.44
C PHE A 398 3.19 -8.10 -8.30
N PHE A 399 3.26 -8.37 -9.61
CA PHE A 399 2.18 -8.06 -10.53
C PHE A 399 0.91 -8.84 -10.18
N LEU A 400 1.06 -10.12 -9.85
CA LEU A 400 -0.03 -10.97 -9.40
C LEU A 400 -0.66 -10.42 -8.10
N CYS A 401 0.16 -10.03 -7.11
CA CYS A 401 -0.29 -9.48 -5.83
C CYS A 401 -1.03 -8.15 -5.96
N ASP A 402 -0.52 -7.22 -6.77
CA ASP A 402 -1.00 -5.84 -6.76
C ASP A 402 -1.94 -5.51 -7.93
N ARG A 403 -1.59 -5.95 -9.15
CA ARG A 403 -2.28 -5.51 -10.38
C ARG A 403 -3.45 -6.40 -10.80
N THR A 404 -3.57 -7.58 -10.22
CA THR A 404 -4.68 -8.51 -10.53
C THR A 404 -5.65 -8.63 -9.36
N SER A 405 -6.86 -9.13 -9.61
CA SER A 405 -7.84 -9.54 -8.60
C SER A 405 -7.57 -10.96 -8.06
N PHE A 406 -6.45 -11.57 -8.43
CA PHE A 406 -6.15 -12.96 -8.10
C PHE A 406 -6.06 -13.19 -6.59
N PHE A 407 -5.39 -12.29 -5.89
CA PHE A 407 -5.39 -12.28 -4.43
C PHE A 407 -6.39 -11.24 -3.91
N MET A 408 -6.97 -11.59 -2.77
CA MET A 408 -7.94 -10.74 -2.08
C MET A 408 -7.29 -9.49 -1.52
N LYS A 409 -8.03 -8.39 -1.50
CA LYS A 409 -7.57 -7.09 -1.00
C LYS A 409 -8.58 -6.53 0.00
N GLU A 410 -8.07 -5.92 1.04
CA GLU A 410 -8.87 -5.34 2.12
C GLU A 410 -8.46 -3.89 2.41
N ASN A 411 -9.42 -3.04 2.80
CA ASN A 411 -9.15 -1.67 3.20
C ASN A 411 -8.32 -1.64 4.50
N LYS A 412 -7.46 -0.63 4.63
CA LYS A 412 -6.67 -0.42 5.85
C LYS A 412 -7.56 -0.11 7.05
N TYR A 413 -7.10 -0.56 8.21
CA TYR A 413 -7.75 -0.29 9.48
C TYR A 413 -6.72 0.16 10.51
N TYR A 414 -7.04 1.29 11.15
CA TYR A 414 -6.23 1.85 12.22
C TYR A 414 -6.98 1.70 13.54
N SER A 415 -6.28 1.14 14.52
CA SER A 415 -6.57 1.23 15.94
C SER A 415 -5.26 1.44 16.70
N GLU A 416 -5.32 2.03 17.89
CA GLU A 416 -4.13 2.27 18.71
C GLU A 416 -3.39 0.96 19.01
N PHE A 417 -4.12 -0.10 19.33
CA PHE A 417 -3.56 -1.43 19.57
C PHE A 417 -2.90 -2.02 18.32
N SER A 418 -3.54 -1.91 17.14
CA SER A 418 -2.97 -2.43 15.89
C SER A 418 -1.64 -1.76 15.51
N PHE A 419 -1.42 -0.52 15.95
CA PHE A 419 -0.18 0.22 15.70
C PHE A 419 0.88 -0.02 16.79
N TRP A 420 0.54 0.22 18.06
CA TRP A 420 1.51 0.21 19.15
C TRP A 420 1.96 -1.19 19.58
N VAL A 421 1.08 -2.20 19.53
CA VAL A 421 1.45 -3.57 19.96
C VAL A 421 2.58 -4.14 19.07
N PRO A 422 2.50 -4.11 17.73
CA PRO A 422 3.62 -4.53 16.89
C PRO A 422 4.88 -3.70 17.11
N VAL A 423 4.76 -2.38 17.28
CA VAL A 423 5.92 -1.49 17.51
C VAL A 423 6.64 -1.85 18.80
N PHE A 424 5.91 -1.98 19.93
CA PHE A 424 6.52 -2.34 21.21
C PHE A 424 7.07 -3.76 21.22
N TRP A 425 6.37 -4.71 20.59
CA TRP A 425 6.83 -6.10 20.50
C TRP A 425 8.14 -6.21 19.71
N LEU A 426 8.21 -5.59 18.52
CA LEU A 426 9.43 -5.58 17.71
C LEU A 426 10.56 -4.78 18.36
N SER A 427 10.22 -3.70 19.07
CA SER A 427 11.18 -2.93 19.88
C SER A 427 11.79 -3.77 20.98
N GLY A 428 10.96 -4.46 21.77
CA GLY A 428 11.41 -5.38 22.82
C GLY A 428 12.25 -6.52 22.25
N PHE A 429 11.79 -7.16 21.17
CA PHE A 429 12.54 -8.21 20.48
C PHE A 429 13.93 -7.73 20.03
N GLY A 430 14.01 -6.56 19.39
CA GLY A 430 15.29 -6.01 18.94
C GLY A 430 16.27 -5.70 20.07
N LEU A 431 15.80 -5.32 21.26
CA LEU A 431 16.64 -5.08 22.44
C LEU A 431 17.30 -6.37 22.96
N PHE A 432 16.65 -7.54 22.82
CA PHE A 432 17.25 -8.82 23.22
C PHE A 432 18.46 -9.21 22.38
N PHE A 433 18.56 -8.76 21.12
CA PHE A 433 19.67 -9.05 20.21
C PHE A 433 20.72 -7.93 20.18
N THR A 434 21.11 -7.43 21.37
CA THR A 434 22.13 -6.39 21.49
C THR A 434 23.52 -6.99 21.62
N GLU A 435 24.46 -6.55 20.78
CA GLU A 435 25.87 -6.96 20.78
C GLU A 435 26.82 -5.76 20.91
N ASP A 436 28.06 -6.02 21.32
CA ASP A 436 29.11 -5.01 21.40
C ASP A 436 29.69 -4.71 20.00
N SER A 437 29.82 -3.43 19.68
CA SER A 437 30.42 -2.91 18.45
C SER A 437 31.93 -2.82 18.57
N LYS A 438 32.62 -3.04 17.44
CA LYS A 438 34.07 -2.82 17.32
C LYS A 438 34.45 -1.35 17.19
N PHE A 439 33.47 -0.49 16.93
CA PHE A 439 33.68 0.94 16.67
C PHE A 439 33.19 1.78 17.85
N THR A 440 33.99 2.77 18.24
CA THR A 440 33.66 3.70 19.34
C THR A 440 33.23 5.09 18.84
N ARG A 441 33.43 5.39 17.55
CA ARG A 441 33.11 6.69 16.95
C ARG A 441 31.61 7.00 16.98
N VAL A 442 31.29 8.28 17.12
CA VAL A 442 29.91 8.78 17.03
C VAL A 442 29.34 8.47 15.64
N LEU A 443 28.12 7.92 15.58
CA LEU A 443 27.45 7.55 14.32
C LEU A 443 28.27 6.60 13.43
N HIS A 444 28.92 5.61 14.05
CA HIS A 444 29.54 4.52 13.28
C HIS A 444 28.49 3.69 12.53
N ARG A 445 28.97 2.88 11.57
CA ARG A 445 28.12 2.17 10.62
C ARG A 445 27.04 1.31 11.29
N ASP A 446 27.42 0.49 12.27
CA ASP A 446 26.50 -0.44 12.92
C ASP A 446 25.35 0.29 13.64
N GLN A 447 25.64 1.41 14.31
CA GLN A 447 24.64 2.29 14.92
C GLN A 447 23.74 2.96 13.87
N THR A 448 24.29 3.40 12.74
CA THR A 448 23.45 3.99 11.68
C THR A 448 22.56 2.95 11.00
N ASP A 449 23.05 1.73 10.80
CA ASP A 449 22.25 0.64 10.23
C ASP A 449 21.17 0.20 11.24
N GLU A 450 21.49 0.11 12.54
CA GLU A 450 20.52 -0.10 13.62
C GLU A 450 19.40 0.96 13.59
N LEU A 451 19.76 2.25 13.57
CA LEU A 451 18.78 3.33 13.55
C LEU A 451 17.90 3.26 12.30
N LYS A 452 18.48 3.02 11.12
CA LYS A 452 17.72 2.81 9.87
C LYS A 452 16.74 1.65 10.00
N GLY A 453 17.16 0.54 10.60
CA GLY A 453 16.33 -0.65 10.82
C GLY A 453 15.14 -0.39 11.74
N PHE A 454 15.37 0.28 12.85
CA PHE A 454 14.29 0.66 13.77
C PHE A 454 13.28 1.59 13.07
N MET A 455 13.78 2.64 12.41
CA MET A 455 12.94 3.62 11.71
C MET A 455 12.11 2.96 10.61
N ILE A 456 12.72 2.11 9.77
CA ILE A 456 11.98 1.48 8.67
C ILE A 456 10.88 0.56 9.19
N ILE A 457 11.11 -0.20 10.27
CA ILE A 457 10.07 -1.07 10.86
C ILE A 457 8.87 -0.25 11.32
N VAL A 458 9.08 0.87 12.02
CA VAL A 458 7.96 1.71 12.48
C VAL A 458 7.23 2.37 11.30
N VAL A 459 7.98 2.83 10.28
CA VAL A 459 7.39 3.38 9.05
C VAL A 459 6.56 2.32 8.30
N LEU A 460 7.02 1.08 8.24
CA LEU A 460 6.29 -0.03 7.64
C LEU A 460 4.97 -0.31 8.37
N VAL A 461 4.97 -0.35 9.71
CA VAL A 461 3.74 -0.51 10.52
C VAL A 461 2.78 0.64 10.25
N TYR A 462 3.28 1.89 10.21
CA TYR A 462 2.48 3.07 9.89
C TYR A 462 1.74 2.95 8.55
N PHE A 463 2.45 2.53 7.50
CA PHE A 463 1.85 2.37 6.18
C PHE A 463 0.88 1.20 6.11
N MET A 464 1.12 0.12 6.86
CA MET A 464 0.24 -1.04 6.94
C MET A 464 -1.09 -0.69 7.63
N THR A 465 -1.05 -0.02 8.78
CA THR A 465 -2.26 0.38 9.51
C THR A 465 -2.99 1.56 8.87
N GLY A 466 -2.28 2.40 8.10
CA GLY A 466 -2.86 3.61 7.50
C GLY A 466 -3.29 4.63 8.55
N ALA A 467 -2.46 4.84 9.58
CA ALA A 467 -2.81 5.70 10.71
C ALA A 467 -3.07 7.14 10.26
N THR A 468 -4.22 7.69 10.65
CA THR A 468 -4.63 9.08 10.33
C THR A 468 -4.30 10.07 11.45
N VAL A 469 -3.83 9.58 12.60
CA VAL A 469 -3.52 10.37 13.79
C VAL A 469 -2.28 11.25 13.56
N ILE A 470 -2.43 12.55 13.83
CA ILE A 470 -1.43 13.60 13.54
C ILE A 470 -0.06 13.31 14.20
N PRO A 471 0.03 12.97 15.51
CA PRO A 471 1.29 12.60 16.13
C PRO A 471 2.04 11.46 15.42
N ILE A 472 1.35 10.38 15.04
CA ILE A 472 1.96 9.23 14.34
C ILE A 472 2.41 9.65 12.95
N TYR A 473 1.61 10.46 12.26
CA TYR A 473 1.97 11.04 10.98
C TYR A 473 3.30 11.80 11.08
N PHE A 474 3.44 12.74 12.01
CA PHE A 474 4.69 13.49 12.19
C PHE A 474 5.86 12.65 12.68
N LEU A 475 5.61 11.60 13.49
CA LEU A 475 6.65 10.62 13.84
C LEU A 475 7.23 9.96 12.58
N SER A 476 6.37 9.52 11.66
CA SER A 476 6.81 8.94 10.38
C SER A 476 7.62 9.96 9.55
N LYS A 477 7.26 11.24 9.60
CA LYS A 477 8.00 12.32 8.92
C LYS A 477 9.38 12.55 9.51
N VAL A 478 9.49 12.63 10.84
CA VAL A 478 10.78 12.72 11.53
C VAL A 478 11.70 11.57 11.11
N PHE A 479 11.18 10.34 10.99
CA PHE A 479 11.99 9.21 10.51
C PHE A 479 12.48 9.39 9.08
N ILE A 480 11.63 9.83 8.14
CA ILE A 480 12.06 10.12 6.76
C ILE A 480 13.12 11.24 6.74
N SER A 481 12.92 12.32 7.48
CA SER A 481 13.91 13.40 7.61
C SER A 481 15.21 12.91 8.27
N THR A 482 15.13 11.99 9.24
CA THR A 482 16.30 11.36 9.87
C THR A 482 17.08 10.51 8.87
N PHE A 483 16.40 9.76 7.99
CA PHE A 483 17.06 9.03 6.91
C PHE A 483 17.86 9.97 6.01
N LEU A 484 17.26 11.10 5.58
CA LEU A 484 17.94 12.11 4.75
C LEU A 484 19.09 12.80 5.48
N PHE A 485 18.92 13.08 6.78
CA PHE A 485 19.98 13.59 7.64
C PHE A 485 21.16 12.61 7.70
N LEU A 486 20.91 11.31 7.89
CA LEU A 486 21.94 10.28 7.92
C LEU A 486 22.65 10.16 6.56
N ILE A 487 21.93 10.28 5.45
CA ILE A 487 22.51 10.31 4.09
C ILE A 487 23.46 11.50 3.97
N GLY A 488 23.02 12.71 4.35
CA GLY A 488 23.85 13.91 4.36
C GLY A 488 25.12 13.72 5.20
N TYR A 489 24.98 13.20 6.42
CA TYR A 489 26.10 12.91 7.33
C TYR A 489 27.08 11.88 6.74
N GLN A 490 26.58 10.72 6.27
CA GLN A 490 27.41 9.62 5.79
C GLN A 490 28.20 10.01 4.53
N HIS A 491 27.54 10.65 3.57
CA HIS A 491 28.21 11.04 2.33
C HIS A 491 29.17 12.21 2.55
N PHE A 492 28.82 13.20 3.39
CA PHE A 492 29.73 14.27 3.80
C PHE A 492 30.99 13.70 4.44
N SER A 493 30.85 12.87 5.48
CA SER A 493 31.98 12.29 6.20
C SER A 493 32.87 11.45 5.28
N TYR A 494 32.29 10.73 4.32
CA TYR A 494 33.09 10.02 3.32
C TYR A 494 33.88 10.98 2.41
N PHE A 495 33.22 11.99 1.82
CA PHE A 495 33.90 12.92 0.89
C PHE A 495 35.01 13.68 1.61
N TRP A 496 34.75 14.08 2.86
CA TRP A 496 35.73 14.71 3.72
C TRP A 496 36.95 13.83 4.01
N LEU A 497 36.73 12.58 4.44
CA LEU A 497 37.80 11.66 4.85
C LEU A 497 38.60 11.09 3.68
N THR A 498 37.94 10.74 2.57
CA THR A 498 38.60 10.05 1.45
C THR A 498 39.09 11.00 0.36
N GLY A 499 38.52 12.20 0.25
CA GLY A 499 38.76 13.11 -0.87
C GLY A 499 38.33 12.56 -2.24
N ASN A 500 37.67 11.40 -2.30
CA ASN A 500 37.36 10.71 -3.55
C ASN A 500 36.00 11.13 -4.11
N ASN A 501 36.02 12.06 -5.06
CA ASN A 501 34.86 12.54 -5.82
C ASN A 501 34.70 11.83 -7.18
N SER A 502 35.08 10.56 -7.29
CA SER A 502 34.97 9.81 -8.55
C SER A 502 33.52 9.67 -9.04
N LEU A 503 33.33 9.94 -10.34
CA LEU A 503 32.06 9.73 -11.04
C LEU A 503 31.59 8.26 -10.96
N VAL A 504 32.51 7.30 -10.93
CA VAL A 504 32.18 5.86 -10.84
C VAL A 504 31.43 5.57 -9.53
N ARG A 505 31.85 6.21 -8.43
CA ARG A 505 31.16 6.07 -7.15
C ARG A 505 29.77 6.68 -7.19
N TYR A 506 29.62 7.86 -7.81
CA TYR A 506 28.31 8.46 -8.02
C TYR A 506 27.37 7.51 -8.77
N MET A 507 27.82 6.94 -9.90
CA MET A 507 27.03 5.98 -10.67
C MET A 507 26.71 4.71 -9.88
N ASN A 508 27.65 4.20 -9.08
CA ASN A 508 27.43 3.00 -8.25
C ASN A 508 26.33 3.22 -7.21
N VAL A 509 26.38 4.35 -6.50
CA VAL A 509 25.36 4.71 -5.50
C VAL A 509 24.02 4.95 -6.19
N MET A 510 23.99 5.69 -7.30
CA MET A 510 22.75 5.95 -8.05
C MET A 510 22.09 4.69 -8.58
N PHE A 511 22.88 3.73 -9.07
CA PHE A 511 22.35 2.46 -9.50
C PHE A 511 21.69 1.72 -8.32
N LYS A 512 22.38 1.62 -7.18
CA LYS A 512 21.84 0.94 -5.98
C LYS A 512 20.54 1.56 -5.48
N LEU A 513 20.43 2.89 -5.52
CA LEU A 513 19.25 3.61 -5.05
C LEU A 513 18.03 3.44 -5.98
N ASN A 514 18.26 3.36 -7.30
CA ASN A 514 17.18 3.49 -8.28
C ASN A 514 16.87 2.23 -9.08
N PHE A 515 17.76 1.23 -9.07
CA PHE A 515 17.62 0.01 -9.87
C PHE A 515 16.26 -0.67 -9.68
N MET A 516 15.87 -0.93 -8.42
CA MET A 516 14.60 -1.58 -8.13
C MET A 516 13.41 -0.73 -8.59
N THR A 517 13.42 0.57 -8.29
CA THR A 517 12.34 1.49 -8.63
C THR A 517 12.11 1.58 -10.14
N ILE A 518 13.18 1.68 -10.93
CA ILE A 518 13.10 1.75 -12.39
C ILE A 518 12.48 0.46 -12.96
N ILE A 519 12.92 -0.70 -12.48
CA ILE A 519 12.35 -1.99 -12.92
C ILE A 519 10.87 -2.08 -12.55
N LEU A 520 10.48 -1.60 -11.37
CA LEU A 520 9.08 -1.56 -10.97
C LEU A 520 8.25 -0.61 -11.83
N CYS A 521 8.76 0.57 -12.20
CA CYS A 521 8.06 1.46 -13.12
C CYS A 521 7.71 0.75 -14.44
N PHE A 522 8.65 -0.03 -14.98
CA PHE A 522 8.43 -0.79 -16.22
C PHE A 522 7.48 -1.97 -16.04
N ALA A 523 7.58 -2.69 -14.92
CA ALA A 523 6.77 -3.86 -14.63
C ALA A 523 5.33 -3.52 -14.20
N MET A 524 5.14 -2.38 -13.51
CA MET A 524 3.88 -1.99 -12.88
C MET A 524 3.13 -0.87 -13.61
N ASN A 525 3.76 -0.21 -14.58
CA ASN A 525 3.20 0.94 -15.27
C ASN A 525 2.78 2.06 -14.30
N ARG A 526 3.70 2.42 -13.40
CA ARG A 526 3.53 3.51 -12.44
C ARG A 526 4.68 4.51 -12.57
N PRO A 527 4.41 5.82 -12.43
CA PRO A 527 5.42 6.85 -12.60
C PRO A 527 6.49 6.74 -11.52
N TYR A 528 7.71 7.19 -11.83
CA TYR A 528 8.85 7.12 -10.92
C TYR A 528 8.61 7.82 -9.57
N GLN A 529 7.79 8.88 -9.57
CA GLN A 529 7.39 9.61 -8.36
C GLN A 529 6.52 8.81 -7.39
N PHE A 530 5.82 7.78 -7.87
CA PHE A 530 5.01 6.91 -7.01
C PHE A 530 5.86 6.33 -5.86
N TYR A 531 7.11 5.98 -6.17
CA TYR A 531 8.10 5.48 -5.21
C TYR A 531 8.95 6.62 -4.63
N PHE A 532 8.30 7.68 -4.15
CA PHE A 532 8.89 8.99 -3.83
C PHE A 532 10.21 8.97 -3.04
N PHE A 533 10.46 7.97 -2.21
CA PHE A 533 11.67 7.87 -1.39
C PHE A 533 12.95 7.71 -2.24
N ALA A 534 12.93 6.90 -3.30
CA ALA A 534 14.10 6.70 -4.16
C ALA A 534 14.48 7.97 -4.98
N PRO A 535 13.54 8.67 -5.66
CA PRO A 535 13.78 9.99 -6.24
C PRO A 535 14.31 11.00 -5.23
N LEU A 536 13.73 11.05 -4.02
CA LEU A 536 14.10 12.01 -2.99
C LEU A 536 15.53 11.80 -2.49
N VAL A 537 15.91 10.57 -2.16
CA VAL A 537 17.26 10.22 -1.71
C VAL A 537 18.29 10.46 -2.83
N SER A 538 17.96 10.10 -4.07
CA SER A 538 18.83 10.32 -5.22
C SER A 538 19.03 11.81 -5.54
N PHE A 539 17.99 12.61 -5.40
CA PHE A 539 18.09 14.06 -5.54
C PHE A 539 19.04 14.64 -4.50
N TRP A 540 18.82 14.35 -3.21
CA TRP A 540 19.66 14.90 -2.13
C TRP A 540 21.11 14.40 -2.19
N PHE A 541 21.33 13.14 -2.56
CA PHE A 541 22.67 12.63 -2.80
C PHE A 541 23.36 13.33 -3.97
N SER A 542 22.63 13.64 -5.06
CA SER A 542 23.15 14.45 -6.17
C SER A 542 23.58 15.84 -5.73
N ILE A 543 22.74 16.51 -4.93
CA ILE A 543 23.07 17.83 -4.38
C ILE A 543 24.34 17.77 -3.52
N THR A 544 24.45 16.80 -2.60
CA THR A 544 25.68 16.60 -1.81
C THR A 544 26.90 16.36 -2.70
N TYR A 545 26.78 15.50 -3.72
CA TYR A 545 27.88 15.22 -4.65
C TYR A 545 28.30 16.48 -5.43
N ILE A 546 27.35 17.28 -5.93
CA ILE A 546 27.61 18.53 -6.65
C ILE A 546 28.31 19.54 -5.73
N THR A 547 27.85 19.71 -4.48
CA THR A 547 28.47 20.64 -3.52
C THR A 547 29.96 20.33 -3.31
N PHE A 548 30.34 19.06 -3.25
CA PHE A 548 31.74 18.65 -3.10
C PHE A 548 32.55 18.61 -4.39
N SER A 549 31.89 18.35 -5.52
CA SER A 549 32.53 18.29 -6.84
C SER A 549 32.77 19.66 -7.45
N LEU A 550 32.05 20.70 -7.02
CA LEU A 550 32.32 22.07 -7.43
C LEU A 550 33.60 22.61 -6.78
N PRO A 551 34.49 23.29 -7.53
CA PRO A 551 35.64 23.97 -6.95
C PRO A 551 35.22 25.04 -5.92
N PRO A 552 36.01 25.26 -4.83
CA PRO A 552 37.24 24.56 -4.46
C PRO A 552 36.97 23.16 -3.91
N PHE A 553 37.84 22.19 -4.22
CA PHE A 553 37.76 20.84 -3.66
C PHE A 553 38.21 20.86 -2.19
N ILE A 554 37.35 20.36 -1.31
CA ILE A 554 37.58 20.39 0.14
C ILE A 554 37.60 18.95 0.66
N SER A 555 38.67 18.62 1.37
CA SER A 555 38.92 17.36 2.05
C SER A 555 39.70 17.61 3.35
N ALA A 556 39.79 16.61 4.23
CA ALA A 556 40.59 16.68 5.43
C ALA A 556 42.05 17.13 5.16
N GLN A 557 42.68 16.54 4.13
CA GLN A 557 44.07 16.84 3.74
C GLN A 557 44.25 18.29 3.27
N THR A 558 43.33 18.80 2.44
CA THR A 558 43.42 20.18 1.94
C THR A 558 43.29 21.21 3.07
N VAL A 559 42.49 20.88 4.09
CA VAL A 559 42.19 21.75 5.21
C VAL A 559 43.33 21.75 6.24
N GLU A 560 44.02 20.62 6.39
CA GLU A 560 45.28 20.55 7.13
C GLU A 560 46.37 21.40 6.48
N ASN A 561 46.44 21.42 5.15
CA ASN A 561 47.40 22.25 4.43
C ASN A 561 47.06 23.75 4.52
N ASN A 562 45.78 24.13 4.43
CA ASN A 562 45.33 25.52 4.42
C ASN A 562 44.02 25.69 5.22
N SER A 563 44.09 26.43 6.33
CA SER A 563 42.92 26.68 7.19
C SER A 563 41.80 27.50 6.54
N ILE A 564 42.12 28.27 5.48
CA ILE A 564 41.14 29.04 4.68
C ILE A 564 40.06 28.12 4.07
N HIS A 565 40.35 26.84 3.85
CA HIS A 565 39.35 25.90 3.32
C HIS A 565 38.15 25.68 4.25
N TYR A 566 38.25 25.96 5.55
CA TYR A 566 37.07 26.01 6.44
C TYR A 566 36.10 27.13 6.06
N LEU A 567 36.62 28.30 5.68
CA LEU A 567 35.79 29.43 5.24
C LEU A 567 35.10 29.09 3.92
N TYR A 568 35.80 28.43 2.99
CA TYR A 568 35.16 27.92 1.76
C TYR A 568 34.07 26.88 2.02
N LEU A 569 34.22 26.05 3.07
CA LEU A 569 33.18 25.10 3.47
C LEU A 569 31.92 25.83 3.95
N VAL A 570 32.08 26.85 4.80
CA VAL A 570 30.96 27.68 5.28
C VAL A 570 30.27 28.39 4.11
N ILE A 571 31.04 28.97 3.17
CA ILE A 571 30.49 29.58 1.95
C ILE A 571 29.67 28.57 1.15
N LYS A 572 30.15 27.33 1.00
CA LYS A 572 29.41 26.27 0.31
C LYS A 572 28.08 25.95 1.00
N PHE A 573 28.03 25.94 2.34
CA PHE A 573 26.77 25.73 3.07
C PHE A 573 25.80 26.90 2.93
N ILE A 574 26.29 28.15 3.02
CA ILE A 574 25.46 29.33 2.80
C ILE A 574 24.88 29.29 1.38
N CYS A 575 25.72 29.04 0.37
CA CYS A 575 25.29 28.92 -1.01
C CYS A 575 24.24 27.81 -1.19
N LEU A 576 24.47 26.63 -0.60
CA LEU A 576 23.51 25.52 -0.64
C LEU A 576 22.16 25.91 -0.02
N LEU A 577 22.15 26.49 1.18
CA LEU A 577 20.92 26.92 1.86
C LEU A 577 20.19 28.02 1.09
N SER A 578 20.93 28.96 0.50
CA SER A 578 20.38 30.00 -0.38
C SER A 578 19.71 29.40 -1.61
N VAL A 579 20.36 28.46 -2.31
CA VAL A 579 19.79 27.78 -3.48
C VAL A 579 18.52 27.02 -3.11
N ILE A 580 18.52 26.27 -2.00
CA ILE A 580 17.34 25.55 -1.51
C ILE A 580 16.18 26.53 -1.23
N THR A 581 16.49 27.67 -0.60
CA THR A 581 15.49 28.68 -0.24
C THR A 581 14.94 29.38 -1.48
N ILE A 582 15.77 29.69 -2.48
CA ILE A 582 15.32 30.26 -3.76
C ILE A 582 14.38 29.28 -4.49
N LEU A 583 14.77 28.00 -4.55
CA LEU A 583 13.94 26.96 -5.13
C LEU A 583 12.60 26.84 -4.41
N TYR A 584 12.58 26.98 -3.08
CA TYR A 584 11.35 26.95 -2.27
C TYR A 584 10.45 28.18 -2.48
N MET A 585 11.02 29.39 -2.54
CA MET A 585 10.23 30.62 -2.64
C MET A 585 9.60 30.81 -4.03
N SER A 586 10.13 30.13 -5.06
CA SER A 586 9.63 30.24 -6.43
C SER A 586 9.16 28.89 -6.97
N GLU A 587 7.88 28.59 -6.75
CA GLU A 587 7.19 27.42 -7.32
C GLU A 587 7.33 27.38 -8.85
N VAL A 588 7.12 28.52 -9.52
CA VAL A 588 7.26 28.64 -10.99
C VAL A 588 8.67 28.29 -11.46
N PHE A 589 9.71 28.67 -10.72
CA PHE A 589 11.08 28.33 -11.07
C PHE A 589 11.37 26.85 -10.85
N PHE A 590 10.85 26.27 -9.76
CA PHE A 590 10.94 24.84 -9.50
C PHE A 590 10.27 24.02 -10.61
N GLU A 591 9.03 24.34 -10.96
CA GLU A 591 8.29 23.69 -12.04
C GLU A 591 9.06 23.77 -13.37
N ARG A 592 9.58 24.96 -13.73
CA ARG A 592 10.37 25.10 -14.97
C ARG A 592 11.60 24.21 -15.00
N ILE A 593 12.32 24.04 -13.89
CA ILE A 593 13.51 23.16 -13.83
C ILE A 593 13.12 21.71 -14.10
N PHE A 594 12.08 21.22 -13.43
CA PHE A 594 11.70 19.80 -13.48
C PHE A 594 10.81 19.43 -14.68
N LEU A 595 10.18 20.42 -15.34
CA LEU A 595 9.45 20.24 -16.60
C LEU A 595 10.37 20.29 -17.84
N MET A 596 11.63 20.73 -17.71
CA MET A 596 12.60 20.68 -18.81
C MET A 596 13.01 19.24 -19.14
N ARG A 597 13.15 18.91 -20.43
CA ARG A 597 13.70 17.61 -20.86
C ARG A 597 15.19 17.55 -20.51
N PRO A 598 15.70 16.45 -19.91
CA PRO A 598 15.07 15.12 -19.81
C PRO A 598 14.28 14.86 -18.52
N TRP A 599 14.26 15.80 -17.57
CA TRP A 599 13.66 15.63 -16.24
C TRP A 599 12.15 15.38 -16.28
N ARG A 600 11.47 15.92 -17.30
CA ARG A 600 10.03 15.71 -17.52
C ARG A 600 9.61 14.24 -17.45
N ALA A 601 10.37 13.34 -18.09
CA ALA A 601 10.06 11.91 -18.14
C ALA A 601 10.13 11.21 -16.77
N LEU A 602 10.89 11.76 -15.82
CA LEU A 602 11.10 11.20 -14.49
C LEU A 602 10.17 11.83 -13.45
N PHE A 603 9.74 13.08 -13.68
CA PHE A 603 9.08 13.91 -12.66
C PHE A 603 7.69 14.46 -13.09
N VAL A 604 7.08 13.96 -14.17
CA VAL A 604 5.69 14.28 -14.52
C VAL A 604 4.80 13.06 -14.26
N SER A 605 3.72 13.27 -13.51
CA SER A 605 2.66 12.30 -13.28
C SER A 605 1.64 12.35 -14.44
N THR A 606 0.84 11.29 -14.60
CA THR A 606 -0.18 11.14 -15.66
C THR A 606 -1.21 12.27 -15.68
N ASP A 607 -1.41 12.98 -14.57
CA ASP A 607 -2.37 14.10 -14.43
C ASP A 607 -1.72 15.49 -14.57
N ASP A 608 -0.47 15.60 -15.05
CA ASP A 608 0.29 16.87 -15.22
C ASP A 608 0.43 17.74 -13.93
N LEU A 609 0.08 17.21 -12.75
CA LEU A 609 0.16 17.94 -11.48
C LEU A 609 1.50 17.65 -10.77
N MET A 610 2.44 18.60 -10.82
CA MET A 610 3.73 18.57 -10.10
C MET A 610 3.60 18.64 -8.56
N ASN A 611 2.37 18.80 -8.06
CA ASN A 611 2.05 19.02 -6.65
C ASN A 611 2.70 17.99 -5.72
N GLU A 612 2.78 16.73 -6.11
CA GLU A 612 3.34 15.69 -5.23
C GLU A 612 4.85 15.83 -5.01
N TRP A 613 5.64 16.02 -6.07
CA TRP A 613 7.09 16.16 -5.95
C TRP A 613 7.49 17.44 -5.24
N TRP A 614 6.85 18.55 -5.60
CA TRP A 614 7.04 19.82 -4.91
C TRP A 614 6.71 19.72 -3.42
N TYR A 615 5.59 19.08 -3.08
CA TYR A 615 5.20 18.83 -1.71
C TYR A 615 6.23 18.00 -0.93
N ARG A 616 6.78 16.93 -1.52
CA ARG A 616 7.82 16.11 -0.87
C ARG A 616 9.13 16.89 -0.68
N PHE A 617 9.55 17.65 -1.69
CA PHE A 617 10.73 18.50 -1.60
C PHE A 617 10.56 19.57 -0.52
N LYS A 618 9.41 20.26 -0.51
CA LYS A 618 9.07 21.31 0.46
C LYS A 618 9.20 20.84 1.91
N LEU A 619 8.74 19.62 2.19
CA LEU A 619 8.72 19.06 3.55
C LEU A 619 10.12 18.79 4.11
N ASP A 620 11.01 18.22 3.30
CA ASP A 620 12.33 17.72 3.72
C ASP A 620 13.53 18.59 3.28
N ARG A 621 13.26 19.81 2.81
CA ARG A 621 14.23 20.73 2.17
C ARG A 621 15.56 20.96 2.89
N TYR A 622 15.59 20.93 4.22
CA TYR A 622 16.81 21.22 4.99
C TYR A 622 17.43 19.97 5.63
N SER A 623 16.75 18.82 5.63
CA SER A 623 17.15 17.61 6.36
C SER A 623 18.57 17.13 6.02
N THR A 624 18.90 17.07 4.73
CA THR A 624 20.23 16.68 4.24
C THR A 624 21.30 17.72 4.59
N ALA A 625 20.97 19.01 4.50
CA ALA A 625 21.88 20.10 4.86
C ALA A 625 22.20 20.09 6.36
N TYR A 626 21.21 19.84 7.23
CA TYR A 626 21.42 19.64 8.66
C TYR A 626 22.38 18.46 8.93
N GLY A 627 22.26 17.36 8.19
CA GLY A 627 23.19 16.23 8.30
C GLY A 627 24.64 16.57 7.95
N MET A 628 24.84 17.34 6.87
CA MET A 628 26.17 17.81 6.46
C MET A 628 26.77 18.82 7.46
N ILE A 629 25.95 19.76 7.95
CA ILE A 629 26.36 20.73 8.97
C ILE A 629 26.74 20.00 10.26
N PHE A 630 25.91 19.05 10.71
CA PHE A 630 26.21 18.24 11.90
C PHE A 630 27.50 17.44 11.75
N ALA A 631 27.76 16.84 10.58
CA ALA A 631 29.02 16.16 10.31
C ALA A 631 30.22 17.12 10.42
N SER A 632 30.10 18.32 9.84
CA SER A 632 31.15 19.35 9.94
C SER A 632 31.39 19.81 11.38
N MET A 633 30.32 19.97 12.17
CA MET A 633 30.40 20.31 13.59
C MET A 633 31.07 19.19 14.40
N CYS A 634 30.75 17.91 14.13
CA CYS A 634 31.40 16.79 14.79
C CYS A 634 32.91 16.77 14.53
N ILE A 635 33.33 17.00 13.29
CA ILE A 635 34.74 17.02 12.91
C ILE A 635 35.46 18.20 13.55
N ALA A 636 34.84 19.39 13.56
CA ALA A 636 35.39 20.57 14.23
C ALA A 636 35.52 20.33 15.75
N ALA A 637 34.49 19.75 16.38
CA ALA A 637 34.48 19.45 17.80
C ALA A 637 35.55 18.40 18.20
N GLN A 638 35.78 17.39 17.35
CA GLN A 638 36.91 16.45 17.52
C GLN A 638 38.26 17.19 17.44
N LYS A 639 38.43 18.09 16.47
CA LYS A 639 39.68 18.88 16.32
C LYS A 639 39.97 19.79 17.51
N PHE A 640 38.94 20.38 18.11
CA PHE A 640 39.07 21.23 19.29
C PHE A 640 39.05 20.43 20.62
N ASN A 641 39.09 19.09 20.57
CA ASN A 641 39.03 18.20 21.74
C ASN A 641 37.82 18.49 22.66
N ILE A 642 36.68 18.91 22.09
CA ILE A 642 35.44 19.16 22.85
C ILE A 642 34.86 17.85 23.37
N PHE A 643 34.98 16.77 22.59
CA PHE A 643 34.61 15.42 22.99
C PHE A 643 35.66 14.40 22.53
N ASP A 644 35.70 13.29 23.25
CA ASP A 644 36.57 12.15 22.94
C ASP A 644 35.71 10.90 22.67
N ASP A 645 35.79 10.39 21.44
CA ASP A 645 35.11 9.19 20.98
C ASP A 645 36.07 8.01 20.73
N SER A 646 37.34 8.14 21.12
CA SER A 646 38.32 7.05 21.06
C SER A 646 38.16 6.02 22.17
N ASN A 647 37.57 6.43 23.29
CA ASN A 647 37.46 5.62 24.51
C ASN A 647 36.07 4.97 24.67
N HIS A 648 35.97 3.96 25.53
CA HIS A 648 34.68 3.35 25.93
C HIS A 648 33.93 4.15 27.01
N GLY A 649 34.48 5.30 27.44
CA GLY A 649 33.89 6.20 28.43
C GLY A 649 32.78 7.09 27.86
N ASN A 650 32.29 8.02 28.68
CA ASN A 650 31.33 9.02 28.24
C ASN A 650 31.95 9.97 27.21
N LEU A 651 31.13 10.45 26.27
CA LEU A 651 31.54 11.37 25.20
C LEU A 651 32.07 12.71 25.74
N PHE A 652 31.46 13.21 26.81
CA PHE A 652 31.80 14.48 27.45
C PHE A 652 32.16 14.28 28.93
N SER A 653 32.73 15.33 29.54
CA SER A 653 32.88 15.40 30.99
C SER A 653 31.53 15.27 31.70
N ARG A 654 31.52 14.75 32.94
CA ARG A 654 30.29 14.41 33.67
C ARG A 654 29.26 15.54 33.74
N ARG A 655 29.70 16.79 33.95
CA ARG A 655 28.80 17.96 34.03
C ARG A 655 28.17 18.29 32.67
N ILE A 656 28.98 18.27 31.61
CA ILE A 656 28.53 18.54 30.24
C ILE A 656 27.61 17.42 29.75
N SER A 657 27.94 16.17 30.05
CA SER A 657 27.11 14.99 29.76
C SER A 657 25.72 15.09 30.39
N LEU A 658 25.62 15.47 31.67
CA LEU A 658 24.32 15.66 32.33
C LEU A 658 23.51 16.80 31.72
N SER A 659 24.13 17.97 31.52
CA SER A 659 23.47 19.12 30.89
C SER A 659 23.00 18.82 29.47
N SER A 660 23.85 18.17 28.66
CA SER A 660 23.54 17.77 27.29
C SER A 660 22.43 16.72 27.23
N THR A 661 22.38 15.78 28.19
CA THR A 661 21.29 14.80 28.32
C THR A 661 19.97 15.50 28.63
N LEU A 662 19.94 16.43 29.59
CA LEU A 662 18.74 17.18 29.95
C LEU A 662 18.23 18.01 28.75
N LEU A 663 19.13 18.72 28.07
CA LEU A 663 18.78 19.50 26.88
C LEU A 663 18.21 18.62 25.76
N ALA A 664 18.80 17.44 25.54
CA ALA A 664 18.33 16.50 24.52
C ALA A 664 16.93 15.96 24.84
N ILE A 665 16.65 15.58 26.10
CA ILE A 665 15.32 15.14 26.54
C ILE A 665 14.30 16.27 26.35
N THR A 666 14.63 17.50 26.76
CA THR A 666 13.77 18.66 26.56
C THR A 666 13.46 18.89 25.08
N GLY A 667 14.43 18.70 24.18
CA GLY A 667 14.21 18.82 22.73
C GLY A 667 13.22 17.78 22.17
N ILE A 668 13.29 16.52 22.63
CA ILE A 668 12.33 15.46 22.21
C ILE A 668 10.94 15.75 22.77
N VAL A 669 10.86 16.14 24.04
CA VAL A 669 9.58 16.47 24.71
C VAL A 669 8.94 17.67 24.03
N PHE A 670 9.70 18.73 23.74
CA PHE A 670 9.23 19.92 23.03
C PHE A 670 8.62 19.55 21.67
N TYR A 671 9.34 18.77 20.86
CA TYR A 671 8.83 18.37 19.54
C TYR A 671 7.57 17.48 19.66
N THR A 672 7.55 16.56 20.62
CA THR A 672 6.39 15.70 20.87
C THR A 672 5.17 16.52 21.25
N ILE A 673 5.32 17.46 22.20
CA ILE A 673 4.28 18.40 22.60
C ILE A 673 3.77 19.20 21.40
N PHE A 674 4.68 19.72 20.56
CA PHE A 674 4.32 20.42 19.32
C PHE A 674 3.43 19.56 18.40
N THR A 675 3.71 18.26 18.25
CA THR A 675 2.87 17.38 17.41
C THR A 675 1.47 17.13 17.97
N PHE A 676 1.30 17.09 19.30
CA PHE A 676 -0.02 16.93 19.93
C PHE A 676 -0.87 18.20 19.86
N PHE A 677 -0.25 19.38 19.91
CA PHE A 677 -0.96 20.66 19.78
C PHE A 677 -1.21 21.08 18.33
N CYS A 678 -0.73 20.33 17.35
CA CYS A 678 -0.96 20.59 15.95
C CYS A 678 -2.42 20.31 15.54
N LYS A 679 -3.19 21.37 15.26
CA LYS A 679 -4.57 21.26 14.76
C LYS A 679 -4.67 21.28 13.24
N ASN A 680 -3.88 22.15 12.58
CA ASN A 680 -3.86 22.27 11.11
C ASN A 680 -2.61 21.59 10.53
N LYS A 681 -2.82 20.55 9.74
CA LYS A 681 -1.75 19.75 9.14
C LYS A 681 -0.81 20.60 8.27
N GLN A 682 -1.36 21.52 7.49
CA GLN A 682 -0.59 22.31 6.52
C GLN A 682 0.41 23.26 7.20
N ASP A 683 -0.03 23.98 8.24
CA ASP A 683 0.83 24.93 8.97
C ASP A 683 1.95 24.20 9.72
N CYS A 684 1.63 23.05 10.32
CA CYS A 684 2.62 22.26 11.03
C CYS A 684 3.65 21.61 10.10
N GLU A 685 3.28 21.26 8.86
CA GLU A 685 4.23 20.77 7.87
C GLU A 685 5.24 21.83 7.45
N GLU A 686 4.83 23.10 7.40
CA GLU A 686 5.75 24.20 7.15
C GLU A 686 6.73 24.39 8.31
N ILE A 687 6.25 24.41 9.55
CA ILE A 687 7.07 24.52 10.76
C ILE A 687 8.02 23.31 10.90
N HIS A 688 7.53 22.10 10.60
CA HIS A 688 8.28 20.85 10.70
C HIS A 688 9.63 20.95 9.99
N SER A 689 9.65 21.43 8.74
CA SER A 689 10.87 21.53 7.94
C SER A 689 12.00 22.35 8.61
N TYR A 690 11.65 23.33 9.47
CA TYR A 690 12.60 24.17 10.19
C TYR A 690 13.01 23.59 11.54
N VAL A 691 12.12 22.83 12.20
CA VAL A 691 12.29 22.38 13.60
C VAL A 691 12.73 20.92 13.68
N VAL A 692 12.63 20.14 12.60
CA VAL A 692 12.90 18.70 12.57
C VAL A 692 14.32 18.31 13.00
N PHE A 693 15.30 19.21 12.89
CA PHE A 693 16.66 18.93 13.36
C PHE A 693 16.73 18.76 14.89
N ILE A 694 15.81 19.37 15.65
CA ILE A 694 15.78 19.30 17.12
C ILE A 694 15.63 17.86 17.61
N PRO A 695 14.55 17.11 17.27
CA PRO A 695 14.42 15.73 17.72
C PRO A 695 15.54 14.81 17.19
N ILE A 696 16.05 15.07 15.97
CA ILE A 696 17.13 14.28 15.36
C ILE A 696 18.43 14.41 16.17
N ILE A 697 18.89 15.65 16.40
CA ILE A 697 20.13 15.91 17.14
C ILE A 697 19.97 15.46 18.59
N SER A 698 18.81 15.72 19.22
CA SER A 698 18.52 15.23 20.57
C SER A 698 18.67 13.71 20.69
N PHE A 699 18.08 12.95 19.76
CA PHE A 699 18.19 11.50 19.77
C PHE A 699 19.64 11.03 19.57
N ILE A 700 20.37 11.64 18.62
CA ILE A 700 21.77 11.33 18.36
C ILE A 700 22.63 11.56 19.60
N ILE A 701 22.42 12.67 20.29
CA ILE A 701 23.12 13.01 21.54
C ILE A 701 22.82 11.94 22.61
N LEU A 702 21.55 11.63 22.87
CA LEU A 702 21.18 10.62 23.88
C LEU A 702 21.78 9.24 23.57
N ARG A 703 21.80 8.87 22.28
CA ARG A 703 22.35 7.58 21.85
C ARG A 703 23.88 7.50 22.00
N ASN A 704 24.60 8.63 21.96
CA ASN A 704 26.07 8.66 21.91
C ASN A 704 26.75 9.23 23.17
N ILE A 705 26.02 9.87 24.10
CA ILE A 705 26.61 10.43 25.34
C ILE A 705 27.25 9.33 26.20
N SER A 706 26.54 8.22 26.43
CA SER A 706 27.03 7.11 27.23
C SER A 706 27.87 6.19 26.37
N GLY A 707 29.07 5.84 26.85
CA GLY A 707 29.94 4.89 26.17
C GLY A 707 29.30 3.51 25.96
N VAL A 708 28.47 3.07 26.92
CA VAL A 708 27.73 1.80 26.83
C VAL A 708 26.73 1.82 25.69
N LEU A 709 25.94 2.90 25.57
CA LEU A 709 25.01 3.05 24.46
C LEU A 709 25.75 3.20 23.14
N ARG A 710 26.83 3.99 23.10
CA ARG A 710 27.60 4.22 21.87
C ARG A 710 28.26 2.96 21.32
N THR A 711 28.66 2.02 22.18
CA THR A 711 29.42 0.82 21.79
C THR A 711 28.58 -0.45 21.75
N ARG A 712 27.25 -0.35 21.92
CA ARG A 712 26.33 -1.47 21.76
C ARG A 712 25.31 -1.19 20.68
N PHE A 713 24.91 -2.21 19.93
CA PHE A 713 23.90 -2.07 18.88
C PHE A 713 23.05 -3.34 18.76
N SER A 714 21.81 -3.20 18.32
CA SER A 714 20.96 -4.34 17.98
C SER A 714 21.33 -4.93 16.62
N THR A 715 21.74 -6.21 16.60
CA THR A 715 22.01 -6.94 15.36
C THR A 715 20.74 -7.16 14.54
N PHE A 716 19.61 -7.34 15.22
CA PHE A 716 18.29 -7.44 14.60
C PHE A 716 17.97 -6.18 13.79
N PHE A 717 18.00 -5.00 14.41
CA PHE A 717 17.72 -3.76 13.69
C PHE A 717 18.78 -3.45 12.64
N SER A 718 20.07 -3.68 12.93
CA SER A 718 21.15 -3.49 11.94
C SER A 718 20.93 -4.32 10.68
N TRP A 719 20.42 -5.56 10.81
CA TRP A 719 20.09 -6.41 9.66
C TRP A 719 18.98 -5.80 8.79
N PHE A 720 17.90 -5.32 9.39
CA PHE A 720 16.83 -4.60 8.67
C PHE A 720 17.33 -3.29 8.05
N GLY A 721 18.25 -2.59 8.70
CA GLY A 721 18.86 -1.36 8.18
C GLY A 721 19.61 -1.55 6.87
N LYS A 722 20.31 -2.67 6.72
CA LYS A 722 21.08 -3.01 5.50
C LYS A 722 20.20 -3.21 4.26
N ILE A 723 18.95 -3.63 4.45
CA ILE A 723 17.95 -3.88 3.40
C ILE A 723 16.78 -2.87 3.43
N SER A 724 16.97 -1.72 4.11
CA SER A 724 15.91 -0.75 4.39
C SER A 724 15.26 -0.17 3.14
N LEU A 725 16.05 0.08 2.08
CA LEU A 725 15.54 0.59 0.81
C LEU A 725 14.64 -0.42 0.12
N GLU A 726 15.07 -1.68 0.02
CA GLU A 726 14.32 -2.75 -0.61
C GLU A 726 13.03 -3.08 0.17
N LEU A 727 13.06 -3.00 1.50
CA LEU A 727 11.86 -3.12 2.33
C LEU A 727 10.87 -1.99 2.03
N PHE A 728 11.34 -0.75 2.01
CA PHE A 728 10.47 0.41 1.72
C PHE A 728 9.77 0.29 0.36
N ILE A 729 10.52 -0.12 -0.66
CA ILE A 729 10.00 -0.23 -2.02
C ILE A 729 9.07 -1.45 -2.15
N CYS A 730 9.50 -2.64 -1.71
CA CYS A 730 8.71 -3.88 -1.89
C CYS A 730 7.40 -3.88 -1.10
N MET A 731 7.29 -3.08 -0.03
CA MET A 731 6.06 -2.96 0.76
C MET A 731 4.85 -2.60 -0.12
N HIS A 732 5.07 -1.79 -1.17
CA HIS A 732 4.01 -1.29 -2.06
C HIS A 732 3.25 -2.39 -2.81
N HIS A 733 3.85 -3.57 -3.01
CA HIS A 733 3.29 -4.63 -3.87
C HIS A 733 3.13 -5.99 -3.20
N ILE A 734 3.68 -6.19 -1.99
CA ILE A 734 3.48 -7.44 -1.23
C ILE A 734 2.59 -7.18 -0.02
N TRP A 735 2.89 -6.15 0.75
CA TRP A 735 2.18 -5.88 1.99
C TRP A 735 0.93 -5.03 1.72
N LEU A 736 1.14 -3.98 0.92
CA LEU A 736 0.09 -3.12 0.42
C LEU A 736 -0.35 -3.57 -0.97
N ALA A 737 -1.58 -3.18 -1.32
CA ALA A 737 -2.17 -3.43 -2.62
C ALA A 737 -2.97 -2.21 -3.10
N ALA A 738 -3.32 -2.19 -4.39
CA ALA A 738 -4.03 -1.10 -5.06
C ALA A 738 -3.40 0.26 -4.77
N ASP A 739 -2.16 0.44 -5.22
CA ASP A 739 -1.42 1.71 -5.13
C ASP A 739 -1.25 2.27 -3.70
N ARG A 740 -1.17 1.36 -2.71
CA ARG A 740 -1.08 1.61 -1.25
C ARG A 740 -2.42 1.90 -0.55
N HIS A 741 -3.56 1.78 -1.19
CA HIS A 741 -4.85 2.00 -0.52
C HIS A 741 -5.27 0.80 0.33
N GLY A 742 -4.87 -0.41 -0.09
CA GLY A 742 -5.23 -1.67 0.53
C GLY A 742 -4.11 -2.43 1.21
N VAL A 743 -4.50 -3.53 1.82
CA VAL A 743 -3.64 -4.59 2.35
C VAL A 743 -3.92 -5.89 1.58
N LEU A 744 -2.85 -6.62 1.25
CA LEU A 744 -2.96 -7.92 0.59
C LEU A 744 -3.43 -9.01 1.57
N VAL A 745 -4.39 -9.83 1.15
CA VAL A 745 -4.92 -10.94 1.93
C VAL A 745 -4.73 -12.26 1.20
N LEU A 746 -3.79 -13.08 1.72
CA LEU A 746 -3.59 -14.46 1.28
C LEU A 746 -4.54 -15.41 2.00
N LEU A 747 -4.81 -15.14 3.28
CA LEU A 747 -5.69 -15.95 4.13
C LEU A 747 -6.85 -15.11 4.69
N PRO A 748 -8.06 -15.19 4.11
CA PRO A 748 -9.21 -14.44 4.61
C PRO A 748 -9.66 -14.95 5.99
N GLY A 749 -10.25 -14.08 6.80
CA GLY A 749 -10.76 -14.40 8.14
C GLY A 749 -9.71 -14.39 9.27
N PHE A 750 -8.42 -14.58 8.96
CA PHE A 750 -7.33 -14.65 9.95
C PHE A 750 -6.30 -13.51 9.78
N PRO A 751 -6.61 -12.27 10.21
CA PRO A 751 -5.78 -11.09 9.92
C PRO A 751 -4.38 -11.17 10.51
N THR A 752 -4.23 -11.65 11.75
CA THR A 752 -2.92 -11.75 12.42
C THR A 752 -2.00 -12.75 11.72
N LEU A 753 -2.52 -13.95 11.41
CA LEU A 753 -1.78 -14.97 10.67
C LEU A 753 -1.43 -14.50 9.26
N ASN A 754 -2.34 -13.81 8.58
CA ASN A 754 -2.09 -13.21 7.27
C ASN A 754 -0.92 -12.21 7.33
N ILE A 755 -0.88 -11.34 8.35
CA ILE A 755 0.22 -10.38 8.53
C ILE A 755 1.54 -11.11 8.76
N ILE A 756 1.59 -12.13 9.63
CA ILE A 756 2.84 -12.88 9.90
C ILE A 756 3.35 -13.56 8.62
N LEU A 757 2.44 -14.21 7.88
CA LEU A 757 2.75 -14.92 6.65
C LEU A 757 3.26 -13.97 5.55
N THR A 758 2.51 -12.91 5.28
CA THR A 758 2.87 -11.91 4.26
C THR A 758 4.17 -11.19 4.62
N SER A 759 4.39 -10.86 5.91
CA SER A 759 5.64 -10.27 6.40
C SER A 759 6.85 -11.17 6.17
N THR A 760 6.69 -12.48 6.40
CA THR A 760 7.76 -13.46 6.19
C THR A 760 8.16 -13.55 4.72
N ILE A 761 7.18 -13.65 3.81
CA ILE A 761 7.40 -13.65 2.36
C ILE A 761 8.03 -12.33 1.90
N PHE A 762 7.50 -11.21 2.39
CA PHE A 762 7.98 -9.86 2.10
C PHE A 762 9.46 -9.70 2.45
N VAL A 763 9.86 -10.02 3.69
CA VAL A 763 11.25 -9.90 4.15
C VAL A 763 12.18 -10.83 3.37
N CYS A 764 11.76 -12.08 3.11
CA CYS A 764 12.48 -13.05 2.27
C CYS A 764 12.79 -12.47 0.87
N ILE A 765 11.78 -11.85 0.24
CA ILE A 765 11.91 -11.28 -1.10
C ILE A 765 12.77 -10.01 -1.07
N SER A 766 12.56 -9.09 -0.13
CA SER A 766 13.39 -7.88 -0.02
C SER A 766 14.88 -8.21 0.15
N HIS A 767 15.21 -9.23 0.95
CA HIS A 767 16.58 -9.71 1.05
C HIS A 767 17.10 -10.31 -0.28
N GLU A 768 16.26 -11.00 -1.04
CA GLU A 768 16.67 -11.55 -2.34
C GLU A 768 16.90 -10.46 -3.38
N VAL A 769 16.03 -9.45 -3.43
CA VAL A 769 16.20 -8.25 -4.27
C VAL A 769 17.50 -7.53 -3.91
N HIS A 770 17.79 -7.33 -2.62
CA HIS A 770 19.04 -6.71 -2.19
C HIS A 770 20.27 -7.44 -2.74
N ARG A 771 20.27 -8.78 -2.67
CA ARG A 771 21.34 -9.62 -3.22
C ARG A 771 21.46 -9.44 -4.74
N ILE A 772 20.34 -9.48 -5.47
CA ILE A 772 20.30 -9.29 -6.92
C ILE A 772 20.88 -7.93 -7.31
N THR A 773 20.50 -6.86 -6.60
CA THR A 773 21.03 -5.51 -6.83
C THR A 773 22.55 -5.47 -6.66
N GLN A 774 23.11 -6.05 -5.59
CA GLN A 774 24.57 -6.07 -5.41
C GLN A 774 25.31 -6.84 -6.52
N ILE A 775 24.72 -7.93 -7.03
CA ILE A 775 25.28 -8.69 -8.15
C ILE A 775 25.27 -7.82 -9.42
N LEU A 776 24.11 -7.25 -9.77
CA LEU A 776 23.91 -6.53 -11.03
C LEU A 776 24.67 -5.19 -11.11
N VAL A 777 24.92 -4.53 -9.97
CA VAL A 777 25.76 -3.31 -9.92
C VAL A 777 27.11 -3.54 -10.59
N SER A 778 27.76 -4.67 -10.32
CA SER A 778 29.10 -4.98 -10.85
C SER A 778 29.13 -5.13 -12.38
N PHE A 779 27.98 -5.40 -13.00
CA PHE A 779 27.84 -5.50 -14.45
C PHE A 779 27.44 -4.17 -15.08
N ALA A 780 26.58 -3.40 -14.41
CA ALA A 780 26.10 -2.13 -14.92
C ALA A 780 27.15 -1.01 -14.81
N VAL A 781 27.82 -0.92 -13.66
CA VAL A 781 28.81 0.11 -13.34
C VAL A 781 30.19 -0.54 -13.27
N THR A 782 30.92 -0.44 -14.37
CA THR A 782 32.32 -0.88 -14.45
C THR A 782 33.25 0.11 -13.75
N ASP A 783 34.43 -0.35 -13.31
CA ASP A 783 35.45 0.49 -12.67
C ASP A 783 35.96 1.63 -13.58
N ASN A 784 35.83 1.47 -14.90
CA ASN A 784 36.19 2.48 -15.88
C ASN A 784 35.05 3.49 -16.09
N TRP A 785 35.31 4.77 -15.78
CA TRP A 785 34.32 5.85 -15.89
C TRP A 785 33.75 6.03 -17.30
N LYS A 786 34.57 5.85 -18.35
CA LYS A 786 34.12 5.96 -19.76
C LYS A 786 33.12 4.86 -20.12
N LEU A 787 33.36 3.64 -19.67
CA LEU A 787 32.49 2.49 -19.91
C LEU A 787 31.19 2.62 -19.12
N ALA A 788 31.27 3.05 -17.85
CA ALA A 788 30.09 3.36 -17.05
C ALA A 788 29.23 4.47 -17.68
N LEU A 789 29.86 5.54 -18.18
CA LEU A 789 29.16 6.63 -18.86
C LEU A 789 28.50 6.16 -20.17
N ARG A 790 29.18 5.34 -20.96
CA ARG A 790 28.59 4.73 -22.17
C ARG A 790 27.34 3.92 -21.83
N ASN A 791 27.42 3.07 -20.81
CA ASN A 791 26.27 2.25 -20.38
C ASN A 791 25.10 3.14 -19.91
N LEU A 792 25.38 4.22 -19.18
CA LEU A 792 24.37 5.19 -18.77
C LEU A 792 23.72 5.88 -19.98
N ILE A 793 24.50 6.34 -20.95
CA ILE A 793 23.97 7.01 -22.15
C ILE A 793 23.06 6.05 -22.93
N ILE A 794 23.47 4.79 -23.10
CA ILE A 794 22.64 3.76 -23.74
C ILE A 794 21.31 3.59 -22.97
N PHE A 795 21.38 3.49 -21.65
CA PHE A 795 20.19 3.38 -20.81
C PHE A 795 19.26 4.59 -20.96
N LEU A 796 19.80 5.82 -20.95
CA LEU A 796 19.02 7.05 -21.13
C LEU A 796 18.37 7.12 -22.51
N ILE A 797 19.07 6.69 -23.57
CA ILE A 797 18.50 6.64 -24.93
C ILE A 797 17.31 5.67 -24.99
N ILE A 798 17.43 4.50 -24.36
CA ILE A 798 16.34 3.53 -24.27
C ILE A 798 15.15 4.15 -23.52
N LEU A 799 15.41 4.81 -22.40
CA LEU A 799 14.37 5.43 -21.56
C LEU A 799 13.64 6.57 -22.30
N VAL A 800 14.35 7.45 -22.99
CA VAL A 800 13.77 8.54 -23.79
C VAL A 800 12.94 8.00 -24.97
N LYS A 801 13.38 6.91 -25.60
CA LYS A 801 12.64 6.30 -26.71
C LYS A 801 11.37 5.60 -26.25
N ILE A 802 11.36 5.09 -25.02
CA ILE A 802 10.16 4.54 -24.37
C ILE A 802 9.18 5.69 -24.07
N ASP A 803 9.66 6.81 -23.52
CA ASP A 803 8.85 8.01 -23.19
C ASP A 803 8.18 8.66 -24.41
N GLN A 804 8.76 8.57 -25.61
CA GLN A 804 8.16 9.10 -26.85
C GLN A 804 7.03 8.24 -27.44
N ASN A 805 6.90 6.99 -26.98
CA ASN A 805 5.82 6.07 -27.39
C ASN A 805 4.68 6.01 -26.37
N PHE A 806 4.81 6.73 -25.25
CA PHE A 806 3.72 7.12 -24.34
C PHE A 806 3.23 8.52 -24.74
#